data_AF-A0A921V477-F1
#
_entry.id   AF-A0A921V477-F1
#
_cell.length_a   1.000
_cell.length_b   1.000
_cell.length_c   1.000
_cell.angle_alpha   90.00
_cell.angle_beta   90.00
_cell.angle_gamma   90.00
#
_symmetry.space_group_name_H-M   'P 1'
#
loop_
_entity.id
_entity.type
_entity.pdbx_description
1 polymer ?
#
loop_
_entity_poly.entity_id
_entity_poly.type
_entity_poly.pdbx_seq_one_letter_code
_entity_poly.pdbx_strand_id
1 'polypeptide(L)'
;LYIDPTKLPDYVPQQNATLYSDKPAGSVCWYRPTEYTESPDYFKSSAGCGVLREGQFNDSWLLGVFAAVALHPDNLIENLFVSESLNSFKQFGIFTCRFYKDDQWVTVTTDTKVPYSMELQPDDKSVGTFTPPGSVLYGGSADKNEVFIPLLEKAYAKLHGSYQTLDEKHGGGLGGSAGTSSGRILEAFLDCTGGSAHRVDLQHERVKQLQFDQVNAGNPTAAASSPTALLWKQMLRYKRKKCILTTQLRQLSFNAQDVTAMGIVKNRQYVIQHVTEVGLPTAGGSSAAGSSSSGQQAPAAVLRFVKLKTVWGRGMWKGEWSNDDSKWEEHAQIEQAMRSDPRCEFSRSGHDGCFWMMWEDLLDTFTELFVAHIFTPDVHQYSVRGDWVGTTAAGAPAKTSIGAPPPTSGGTGDDHHHGQVTRSKENSIEKTRWAWIQDADPNWYRNPQFKLSIPVQSLSTNGKDTNDKAVSGVLVSLTQRDFRLYGGDNYAVNLVLLREKLSLAAAASSDPPHAIWEFKRSHVAAEAHSYENSASTIDTTGFAATPATPATPSLAHPATPLTGGVSGSGGVNPGGGGQPKALPERELVKEDIILAPGAAYYLIPYTTNPKVEMEFFLRIVSPRPVRVERVPPILSVIRTGRWRVDTGGAVNGEAAGASDVNTNAVETTTAGGPLLLLPLPQAHVAGEENPSWCQNPQFWLRFAERSPRERRRLRKLLTAKAYVTIKVILRKTSHRALLGNKSRQQREAAKDRANFVGITAVRVASHVAPPPVVVGGSGSSAATQLRAHAKGQKTNFLGEIVDSPYAKANAISKASIRGTKFRNNDSIGNAEDDDVDDDGEPPAQTDAQSGVLPSNFPTPKFFVKPTEWCRLSSYSSPASACLYLRKIPKEWLLASDSQSAVSSSGGGGLLLVPTLGEPGIEGSFELQIDCDFPLLVDELPKGAGAVQSVPGEWTASQSGGCHLHPDWRQNPKFYLQMQGVRPTKVRITLTRSELEWKSRCQRDSVGTMIGFYLFRGGSGKFVRPGDSESGDSGSAPNHIVINGRPWSETDFVPLHAVSSPPDLVLSAATKGGYVIIPATYEPGRLGKFVLSVQCDTEFSLTCDTE
;
A
#
# COMPACT_ATOMS: atom_id res chain seq x y z
N LEU A 1 26.07 -5.86 29.81
CA LEU A 1 25.82 -7.22 30.35
C LEU A 1 26.85 -7.63 31.37
N TYR A 2 28.11 -7.40 31.04
CA TYR A 2 29.20 -7.21 31.98
C TYR A 2 30.07 -6.12 31.37
N ILE A 3 30.12 -4.93 31.96
CA ILE A 3 31.36 -4.15 31.82
C ILE A 3 32.43 -4.83 32.70
N ASP A 4 31.98 -5.53 33.76
CA ASP A 4 32.81 -6.31 34.67
C ASP A 4 32.05 -7.54 35.21
N PRO A 5 32.45 -8.78 34.85
CA PRO A 5 31.85 -10.04 35.33
C PRO A 5 32.11 -10.36 36.80
N THR A 6 32.90 -9.54 37.48
CA THR A 6 33.11 -9.65 38.92
C THR A 6 32.14 -8.80 39.73
N LYS A 7 31.44 -7.84 39.10
CA LYS A 7 30.47 -6.98 39.76
C LYS A 7 29.06 -7.57 39.70
N LEU A 8 28.33 -7.43 40.80
CA LEU A 8 26.90 -7.71 40.82
C LEU A 8 26.16 -6.66 39.98
N PRO A 9 24.99 -7.00 39.41
CA PRO A 9 24.20 -6.01 38.68
C PRO A 9 23.83 -4.79 39.55
N ASP A 10 23.85 -3.58 38.98
CA ASP A 10 23.70 -2.30 39.70
C ASP A 10 22.35 -2.15 40.46
N TYR A 11 21.34 -2.93 40.09
CA TYR A 11 20.02 -2.96 40.70
C TYR A 11 19.87 -4.01 41.81
N VAL A 12 20.89 -4.85 42.05
CA VAL A 12 20.95 -5.63 43.30
C VAL A 12 21.10 -4.63 44.42
N PRO A 13 20.25 -4.63 45.47
CA PRO A 13 20.38 -3.69 46.57
C PRO A 13 21.78 -3.80 47.18
N GLN A 14 22.67 -2.86 46.87
CA GLN A 14 23.90 -2.70 47.65
C GLN A 14 23.44 -2.23 49.02
N GLN A 15 23.62 -3.08 50.02
CA GLN A 15 23.31 -2.69 51.39
C GLN A 15 24.22 -1.51 51.76
N ASN A 16 23.61 -0.34 51.94
CA ASN A 16 24.25 0.71 52.70
C ASN A 16 24.53 0.14 54.08
N ALA A 17 25.81 -0.01 54.44
CA ALA A 17 26.21 -0.31 55.80
C ALA A 17 25.68 0.82 56.70
N THR A 18 24.51 0.60 57.32
CA THR A 18 24.01 1.47 58.38
C THR A 18 24.90 1.24 59.60
N LEU A 19 25.48 2.32 60.10
CA LEU A 19 26.50 2.38 61.16
C LEU A 19 26.10 1.78 62.54
N TYR A 20 24.97 1.06 62.66
CA TYR A 20 24.42 0.66 63.96
C TYR A 20 23.80 -0.76 64.03
N SER A 21 24.20 -1.71 63.18
CA SER A 21 23.83 -3.13 63.41
C SER A 21 24.98 -4.11 63.11
N ASP A 22 25.49 -4.75 64.16
CA ASP A 22 26.60 -5.75 64.13
C ASP A 22 26.22 -7.13 63.56
N LYS A 23 25.25 -7.19 62.64
CA LYS A 23 25.00 -8.39 61.83
C LYS A 23 24.89 -7.98 60.36
N PRO A 24 25.84 -8.39 59.50
CA PRO A 24 25.66 -8.20 58.06
C PRO A 24 24.51 -9.11 57.62
N ALA A 25 23.36 -8.52 57.28
CA ALA A 25 22.28 -9.25 56.62
C ALA A 25 22.75 -9.64 55.20
N GLY A 26 22.34 -10.81 54.70
CA GLY A 26 22.85 -11.52 53.50
C GLY A 26 23.56 -10.71 52.40
N SER A 27 24.84 -11.00 52.17
CA SER A 27 25.59 -10.59 50.98
C SER A 27 25.15 -11.39 49.75
N VAL A 28 24.88 -10.75 48.61
CA VAL A 28 24.75 -11.45 47.31
C VAL A 28 26.15 -11.65 46.73
N CYS A 29 26.41 -12.80 46.09
CA CYS A 29 27.68 -13.11 45.44
C CYS A 29 27.46 -13.92 44.15
N TRP A 30 28.46 -13.98 43.28
CA TRP A 30 28.44 -14.83 42.09
C TRP A 30 28.98 -16.23 42.42
N TYR A 31 28.12 -17.25 42.39
CA TYR A 31 28.52 -18.64 42.67
C TYR A 31 28.23 -19.54 41.46
N ARG A 32 29.07 -20.54 41.23
CA ARG A 32 28.84 -21.63 40.29
C ARG A 32 28.01 -22.72 40.97
N PRO A 33 27.21 -23.50 40.21
CA PRO A 33 26.51 -24.66 40.73
C PRO A 33 27.38 -25.61 41.56
N THR A 34 28.60 -25.91 41.12
CA THR A 34 29.55 -26.78 41.85
C THR A 34 30.01 -26.23 43.20
N GLU A 35 29.77 -24.94 43.47
CA GLU A 35 30.14 -24.29 44.74
C GLU A 35 29.01 -24.31 45.77
N TYR A 36 27.75 -24.53 45.35
CA TYR A 36 26.60 -24.55 46.27
C TYR A 36 25.71 -25.80 46.20
N THR A 37 26.04 -26.77 45.34
CA THR A 37 25.30 -28.03 45.24
C THR A 37 26.23 -29.19 44.92
N GLU A 38 25.95 -30.38 45.46
CA GLU A 38 26.88 -31.52 45.44
C GLU A 38 26.95 -32.22 44.07
N SER A 39 25.82 -32.30 43.35
CA SER A 39 25.72 -33.03 42.08
C SER A 39 24.96 -32.23 41.03
N PRO A 40 25.44 -31.03 40.63
CA PRO A 40 24.72 -30.20 39.67
C PRO A 40 24.54 -30.91 38.33
N ASP A 41 23.34 -30.81 37.78
CA ASP A 41 22.94 -31.31 36.48
C ASP A 41 21.93 -30.36 35.84
N TYR A 42 21.81 -30.38 34.52
CA TYR A 42 20.80 -29.56 33.86
C TYR A 42 19.40 -29.99 34.30
N PHE A 43 19.15 -31.31 34.29
CA PHE A 43 17.85 -31.89 34.60
C PHE A 43 18.04 -33.07 35.57
N LYS A 44 17.34 -33.09 36.70
CA LYS A 44 17.43 -34.20 37.69
C LYS A 44 16.19 -35.05 37.78
N SER A 45 15.03 -34.51 37.42
CA SER A 45 13.77 -35.25 37.41
C SER A 45 13.70 -36.20 36.20
N SER A 46 13.22 -37.43 36.44
CA SER A 46 12.89 -38.40 35.38
C SER A 46 11.66 -38.01 34.55
N ALA A 47 10.98 -36.92 34.92
CA ALA A 47 9.87 -36.31 34.18
C ALA A 47 10.02 -34.78 34.13
N GLY A 48 10.71 -34.28 33.10
CA GLY A 48 10.37 -33.07 32.33
C GLY A 48 10.11 -31.71 33.00
N CYS A 49 10.48 -31.46 34.26
CA CYS A 49 10.56 -30.15 34.98
C CYS A 49 10.16 -30.39 36.43
N GLY A 50 11.07 -30.14 37.37
CA GLY A 50 10.79 -30.20 38.79
C GLY A 50 9.86 -29.08 39.30
N VAL A 51 9.77 -28.96 40.61
CA VAL A 51 9.08 -27.83 41.25
C VAL A 51 9.97 -26.59 41.13
N LEU A 52 9.46 -25.54 40.52
CA LEU A 52 10.14 -24.26 40.38
C LEU A 52 10.06 -23.43 41.65
N ARG A 53 11.16 -22.73 41.94
CA ARG A 53 11.27 -21.74 42.99
C ARG A 53 11.43 -20.35 42.35
N GLU A 54 10.54 -19.45 42.75
CA GLU A 54 10.56 -18.06 42.32
C GLU A 54 11.66 -17.29 43.07
N GLY A 55 12.32 -16.36 42.38
CA GLY A 55 13.34 -15.51 42.97
C GLY A 55 12.82 -14.11 43.30
N GLN A 56 13.75 -13.15 43.38
CA GLN A 56 13.42 -11.74 43.68
C GLN A 56 12.77 -10.98 42.51
N PHE A 57 12.85 -11.49 41.28
CA PHE A 57 12.20 -10.86 40.13
C PHE A 57 10.75 -11.31 39.96
N ASN A 58 9.96 -10.42 39.36
CA ASN A 58 8.64 -10.79 38.87
C ASN A 58 8.75 -11.31 37.42
N ASP A 59 9.39 -12.45 37.25
CA ASP A 59 9.71 -13.08 35.97
C ASP A 59 9.03 -14.47 35.81
N SER A 60 8.04 -14.78 36.64
CA SER A 60 7.29 -16.04 36.59
C SER A 60 6.67 -16.33 35.20
N TRP A 61 6.42 -15.28 34.42
CA TRP A 61 5.99 -15.36 33.02
C TRP A 61 7.00 -16.07 32.12
N LEU A 62 8.31 -15.96 32.41
CA LEU A 62 9.39 -16.61 31.69
C LEU A 62 9.65 -18.02 32.22
N LEU A 63 9.65 -18.17 33.56
CA LEU A 63 9.85 -19.45 34.22
C LEU A 63 8.77 -20.47 33.80
N GLY A 64 7.51 -20.02 33.68
CA GLY A 64 6.41 -20.84 33.19
C GLY A 64 6.59 -21.30 31.74
N VAL A 65 7.18 -20.47 30.87
CA VAL A 65 7.54 -20.87 29.50
C VAL A 65 8.64 -21.92 29.51
N PHE A 66 9.70 -21.76 30.31
CA PHE A 66 10.75 -22.78 30.43
C PHE A 66 10.20 -24.12 30.93
N ALA A 67 9.32 -24.08 31.94
CA ALA A 67 8.62 -25.28 32.41
C ALA A 67 7.78 -25.93 31.32
N ALA A 68 7.00 -25.15 30.56
CA ALA A 68 6.16 -25.67 29.50
C ALA A 68 6.95 -26.29 28.35
N VAL A 69 8.11 -25.73 28.02
CA VAL A 69 9.05 -26.28 27.02
C VAL A 69 9.71 -27.57 27.54
N ALA A 70 10.08 -27.63 28.82
CA ALA A 70 10.63 -28.82 29.46
C ALA A 70 9.61 -29.96 29.58
N LEU A 71 8.34 -29.63 29.83
CA LEU A 71 7.25 -30.60 29.98
C LEU A 71 6.70 -31.11 28.65
N HIS A 72 7.22 -30.62 27.52
CA HIS A 72 6.78 -31.08 26.21
C HIS A 72 7.21 -32.54 25.97
N PRO A 73 6.35 -33.41 25.40
CA PRO A 73 6.66 -34.84 25.20
C PRO A 73 7.89 -35.11 24.32
N ASP A 74 8.25 -34.17 23.46
CA ASP A 74 9.45 -34.26 22.61
C ASP A 74 10.70 -33.64 23.26
N ASN A 75 10.66 -33.37 24.57
CA ASN A 75 11.78 -32.84 25.39
C ASN A 75 12.46 -31.60 24.79
N LEU A 76 11.66 -30.60 24.42
CA LEU A 76 12.13 -29.45 23.63
C LEU A 76 13.17 -28.60 24.35
N ILE A 77 13.26 -28.67 25.68
CA ILE A 77 14.21 -27.89 26.47
C ILE A 77 15.67 -28.24 26.18
N GLU A 78 15.96 -29.50 25.82
CA GLU A 78 17.31 -29.92 25.43
C GLU A 78 17.76 -29.19 24.16
N ASN A 79 16.84 -28.87 23.25
CA ASN A 79 17.16 -28.10 22.06
C ASN A 79 17.67 -26.70 22.38
N LEU A 80 17.42 -26.15 23.57
CA LEU A 80 17.96 -24.85 23.97
C LEU A 80 19.43 -24.94 24.39
N PHE A 81 19.91 -26.07 24.90
CA PHE A 81 21.29 -26.25 25.32
C PHE A 81 22.13 -26.84 24.18
N VAL A 82 23.07 -26.06 23.64
CA VAL A 82 23.92 -26.47 22.49
C VAL A 82 25.28 -27.00 22.94
N SER A 83 25.58 -26.94 24.24
CA SER A 83 26.88 -27.40 24.76
C SER A 83 27.01 -28.91 24.60
N GLU A 84 28.13 -29.37 24.01
CA GLU A 84 28.34 -30.78 23.66
C GLU A 84 28.26 -31.76 24.84
N SER A 85 28.48 -31.30 26.08
CA SER A 85 28.26 -32.14 27.28
C SER A 85 28.12 -31.33 28.58
N LEU A 86 27.44 -31.91 29.57
CA LEU A 86 27.48 -31.47 30.98
C LEU A 86 28.92 -31.47 31.54
N ASN A 87 29.82 -32.27 30.96
CA ASN A 87 31.22 -32.31 31.37
C ASN A 87 31.93 -30.98 31.09
N SER A 88 31.66 -30.34 29.94
CA SER A 88 32.19 -28.99 29.65
C SER A 88 31.69 -27.95 30.65
N PHE A 89 30.42 -28.08 31.07
CA PHE A 89 29.81 -27.26 32.13
C PHE A 89 30.51 -27.46 33.48
N LYS A 90 30.79 -28.70 33.89
CA LYS A 90 31.46 -29.02 35.17
C LYS A 90 32.96 -28.68 35.16
N GLN A 91 33.63 -28.90 34.04
CA GLN A 91 35.09 -28.76 33.91
C GLN A 91 35.53 -27.32 33.65
N PHE A 92 34.84 -26.61 32.75
CA PHE A 92 35.25 -25.27 32.31
C PHE A 92 34.34 -24.16 32.87
N GLY A 93 33.17 -24.51 33.40
CA GLY A 93 32.24 -23.53 33.95
C GLY A 93 31.68 -22.59 32.89
N ILE A 94 31.45 -23.10 31.68
CA ILE A 94 30.87 -22.41 30.53
C ILE A 94 29.73 -23.25 29.96
N PHE A 95 28.67 -22.60 29.50
CA PHE A 95 27.58 -23.21 28.76
C PHE A 95 27.11 -22.29 27.63
N THR A 96 26.49 -22.89 26.63
CA THR A 96 25.92 -22.22 25.46
C THR A 96 24.49 -22.66 25.27
N CYS A 97 23.60 -21.67 25.19
CA CYS A 97 22.21 -21.86 24.77
C CYS A 97 21.98 -21.35 23.35
N ARG A 98 20.85 -21.67 22.74
CA ARG A 98 20.35 -21.00 21.53
C ARG A 98 18.91 -20.53 21.71
N PHE A 99 18.57 -19.40 21.09
CA PHE A 99 17.23 -18.84 21.05
C PHE A 99 16.89 -18.41 19.63
N TYR A 100 15.63 -18.48 19.24
CA TYR A 100 15.14 -18.05 17.95
C TYR A 100 14.90 -16.54 17.96
N LYS A 101 15.57 -15.79 17.09
CA LYS A 101 15.47 -14.34 16.99
C LYS A 101 15.53 -13.93 15.53
N ASP A 102 14.64 -13.02 15.11
CA ASP A 102 14.69 -12.43 13.77
C ASP A 102 14.82 -13.49 12.64
N ASP A 103 14.04 -14.58 12.79
CA ASP A 103 14.00 -15.74 11.88
C ASP A 103 15.27 -16.61 11.84
N GLN A 104 16.10 -16.55 12.89
CA GLN A 104 17.34 -17.34 12.99
C GLN A 104 17.57 -17.86 14.41
N TRP A 105 18.20 -19.03 14.52
CA TRP A 105 18.70 -19.51 15.81
C TRP A 105 20.01 -18.79 16.17
N VAL A 106 20.01 -18.03 17.25
CA VAL A 106 21.15 -17.27 17.79
C VAL A 106 21.72 -18.00 18.99
N THR A 107 23.02 -18.24 19.00
CA THR A 107 23.72 -18.85 20.14
C THR A 107 24.16 -17.82 21.17
N VAL A 108 24.01 -18.16 22.45
CA VAL A 108 24.37 -17.32 23.60
C VAL A 108 25.24 -18.12 24.55
N THR A 109 26.53 -17.82 24.57
CA THR A 109 27.51 -18.45 25.47
C THR A 109 27.71 -17.64 26.74
N THR A 110 27.66 -18.28 27.91
CA THR A 110 27.80 -17.66 29.24
C THR A 110 28.64 -18.54 30.16
N ASP A 111 29.30 -17.92 31.15
CA ASP A 111 29.86 -18.68 32.27
C ASP A 111 28.73 -19.18 33.19
N THR A 112 29.02 -20.16 34.04
CA THR A 112 28.05 -20.81 34.94
C THR A 112 27.81 -20.10 36.26
N LYS A 113 28.44 -18.94 36.52
CA LYS A 113 28.17 -18.20 37.76
C LYS A 113 26.77 -17.62 37.73
N VAL A 114 26.03 -17.76 38.81
CA VAL A 114 24.69 -17.20 38.99
C VAL A 114 24.68 -16.31 40.24
N PRO A 115 23.84 -15.26 40.30
CA PRO A 115 23.69 -14.46 41.50
C PRO A 115 23.08 -15.33 42.62
N TYR A 116 23.75 -15.36 43.77
CA TYR A 116 23.41 -16.21 44.90
C TYR A 116 23.29 -15.35 46.16
N SER A 117 22.17 -15.47 46.87
CA SER A 117 21.94 -14.81 48.15
C SER A 117 22.43 -15.70 49.28
N MET A 118 23.31 -15.18 50.14
CA MET A 118 23.74 -15.84 51.38
C MET A 118 22.72 -15.67 52.52
N GLU A 119 21.52 -15.15 52.24
CA GLU A 119 20.43 -15.03 53.21
C GLU A 119 19.84 -16.40 53.55
N LEU A 120 19.93 -16.78 54.83
CA LEU A 120 19.42 -18.04 55.36
C LEU A 120 17.93 -18.21 55.05
N GLN A 121 17.60 -19.30 54.37
CA GLN A 121 16.21 -19.69 54.13
C GLN A 121 15.63 -20.43 55.35
N PRO A 122 14.29 -20.43 55.54
CA PRO A 122 13.65 -21.17 56.63
C PRO A 122 14.08 -22.65 56.70
N ASP A 123 14.31 -23.25 55.53
CA ASP A 123 14.67 -24.65 55.34
C ASP A 123 16.16 -24.95 55.59
N ASP A 124 17.01 -23.92 55.73
CA ASP A 124 18.46 -24.08 55.99
C ASP A 124 18.76 -24.50 57.45
N LYS A 125 17.74 -24.62 58.30
CA LYS A 125 17.89 -24.89 59.75
C LYS A 125 18.07 -26.37 60.13
N SER A 126 18.07 -27.31 59.19
CA SER A 126 18.00 -28.75 59.52
C SER A 126 18.98 -29.68 58.77
N VAL A 127 19.89 -29.17 57.92
CA VAL A 127 20.74 -30.06 57.11
C VAL A 127 22.22 -29.92 57.49
N GLY A 128 22.75 -30.94 58.14
CA GLY A 128 24.17 -31.09 58.41
C GLY A 128 24.91 -31.77 57.26
N THR A 129 25.17 -31.06 56.15
CA THR A 129 26.17 -31.43 55.12
C THR A 129 26.44 -30.27 54.15
N PHE A 130 27.73 -30.07 53.82
CA PHE A 130 28.45 -29.39 52.70
C PHE A 130 27.84 -28.23 51.87
N THR A 131 26.61 -27.79 52.10
CA THR A 131 25.93 -26.77 51.29
C THR A 131 26.10 -25.40 51.95
N PRO A 132 26.70 -24.39 51.29
CA PRO A 132 26.70 -23.04 51.84
C PRO A 132 25.25 -22.57 52.06
N PRO A 133 24.96 -21.89 53.18
CA PRO A 133 23.63 -21.38 53.48
C PRO A 133 23.19 -20.36 52.43
N GLY A 134 21.90 -20.38 52.04
CA GLY A 134 21.34 -19.47 51.06
C GLY A 134 20.65 -20.13 49.88
N SER A 135 20.43 -19.32 48.83
CA SER A 135 19.76 -19.76 47.60
C SER A 135 20.13 -18.90 46.39
N VAL A 136 19.89 -19.43 45.18
CA VAL A 136 19.99 -18.63 43.96
C VAL A 136 19.07 -17.40 44.08
N LEU A 137 19.50 -16.23 43.61
CA LEU A 137 18.75 -14.99 43.82
C LEU A 137 17.46 -14.92 42.98
N TYR A 138 17.51 -15.48 41.77
CA TYR A 138 16.42 -15.44 40.79
C TYR A 138 15.75 -16.83 40.64
N GLY A 139 15.27 -17.17 39.44
CA GLY A 139 14.57 -18.44 39.20
C GLY A 139 15.44 -19.66 39.52
N GLY A 140 14.84 -20.70 40.09
CA GLY A 140 15.52 -21.95 40.38
C GLY A 140 14.57 -23.15 40.45
N SER A 141 15.12 -24.31 40.82
CA SER A 141 14.35 -25.51 41.17
C SER A 141 14.36 -25.72 42.69
N ALA A 142 13.35 -26.41 43.20
CA ALA A 142 13.32 -26.88 44.58
C ALA A 142 14.42 -27.93 44.83
N ASP A 143 14.78 -28.72 43.81
CA ASP A 143 15.99 -29.53 43.85
C ASP A 143 17.20 -28.65 43.50
N LYS A 144 18.04 -28.38 44.51
CA LYS A 144 19.26 -27.57 44.36
C LYS A 144 20.25 -28.15 43.32
N ASN A 145 20.12 -29.43 42.95
CA ASN A 145 20.96 -30.07 41.93
C ASN A 145 20.47 -29.84 40.49
N GLU A 146 19.24 -29.34 40.28
CA GLU A 146 18.67 -29.08 38.96
C GLU A 146 18.85 -27.59 38.59
N VAL A 147 19.70 -27.33 37.59
CA VAL A 147 20.19 -25.96 37.32
C VAL A 147 19.81 -25.39 35.95
N PHE A 148 18.96 -26.03 35.15
CA PHE A 148 18.58 -25.49 33.84
C PHE A 148 17.92 -24.11 33.91
N ILE A 149 17.06 -23.86 34.92
CA ILE A 149 16.36 -22.57 35.08
C ILE A 149 17.33 -21.39 35.26
N PRO A 150 18.21 -21.36 36.28
CA PRO A 150 19.07 -20.20 36.50
C PRO A 150 20.07 -19.97 35.36
N LEU A 151 20.43 -21.03 34.63
CA LEU A 151 21.30 -20.94 33.45
C LEU A 151 20.55 -20.38 32.23
N LEU A 152 19.33 -20.87 31.94
CA LEU A 152 18.50 -20.33 30.85
C LEU A 152 18.11 -18.88 31.12
N GLU A 153 17.73 -18.55 32.34
CA GLU A 153 17.41 -17.18 32.74
C GLU A 153 18.62 -16.27 32.51
N LYS A 154 19.84 -16.70 32.88
CA LYS A 154 21.08 -15.96 32.61
C LYS A 154 21.34 -15.76 31.12
N ALA A 155 21.20 -16.82 30.32
CA ALA A 155 21.43 -16.74 28.88
C ALA A 155 20.39 -15.84 28.20
N TYR A 156 19.13 -15.92 28.63
CA TYR A 156 18.05 -15.07 28.13
C TYR A 156 18.24 -13.60 28.56
N ALA A 157 18.64 -13.34 29.80
CA ALA A 157 19.05 -12.01 30.27
C ALA A 157 20.19 -11.45 29.40
N LYS A 158 21.19 -12.28 29.06
CA LYS A 158 22.26 -11.92 28.13
C LYS A 158 21.77 -11.64 26.71
N LEU A 159 20.79 -12.37 26.22
CA LEU A 159 20.18 -12.08 24.92
C LEU A 159 19.52 -10.69 24.88
N HIS A 160 18.93 -10.26 26.00
CA HIS A 160 18.13 -9.02 26.09
C HIS A 160 18.81 -7.83 26.78
N GLY A 161 20.05 -7.97 27.25
CA GLY A 161 20.85 -6.83 27.74
C GLY A 161 21.05 -6.77 29.26
N SER A 162 20.20 -7.38 30.08
CA SER A 162 20.40 -7.51 31.55
C SER A 162 19.38 -8.48 32.15
N TYR A 163 19.46 -8.79 33.45
CA TYR A 163 18.30 -9.44 34.10
C TYR A 163 17.17 -8.46 34.39
N GLN A 164 17.46 -7.18 34.61
CA GLN A 164 16.43 -6.16 34.86
C GLN A 164 15.40 -6.08 33.72
N THR A 165 15.82 -6.36 32.49
CA THR A 165 14.93 -6.45 31.33
C THR A 165 13.93 -7.61 31.38
N LEU A 166 14.14 -8.60 32.25
CA LEU A 166 13.24 -9.74 32.43
C LEU A 166 12.15 -9.48 33.48
N ASP A 167 12.43 -8.62 34.46
CA ASP A 167 11.47 -8.23 35.51
C ASP A 167 10.24 -7.59 34.88
N GLU A 168 9.02 -8.07 35.21
CA GLU A 168 7.77 -7.48 34.74
C GLU A 168 7.68 -5.99 35.11
N LYS A 169 8.21 -5.56 36.26
CA LYS A 169 8.13 -4.16 36.73
C LYS A 169 9.04 -3.20 35.96
N HIS A 170 10.22 -3.65 35.53
CA HIS A 170 11.27 -2.78 34.98
C HIS A 170 11.61 -3.08 33.51
N GLY A 171 11.22 -4.24 32.99
CA GLY A 171 11.71 -4.78 31.71
C GLY A 171 10.94 -4.39 30.45
N GLY A 172 10.16 -3.31 30.49
CA GLY A 172 9.55 -2.70 29.32
C GLY A 172 10.04 -1.26 29.20
N GLY A 173 10.35 -0.78 28.00
CA GLY A 173 10.61 0.65 27.79
C GLY A 173 9.50 1.50 28.41
N LEU A 174 9.81 2.75 28.81
CA LEU A 174 8.82 3.69 29.35
C LEU A 174 7.61 3.81 28.39
N GLY A 175 6.54 3.05 28.65
CA GLY A 175 5.30 3.05 27.86
C GLY A 175 5.10 1.93 26.84
N GLY A 176 5.93 0.88 26.82
CA GLY A 176 6.01 -0.05 25.69
C GLY A 176 5.14 -1.31 25.70
N SER A 177 4.82 -1.81 24.49
CA SER A 177 4.04 -3.04 24.23
C SER A 177 4.61 -4.34 24.77
N ALA A 178 5.93 -4.37 25.02
CA ALA A 178 6.55 -5.40 25.84
C ALA A 178 6.08 -5.36 27.32
N GLY A 179 5.13 -4.49 27.68
CA GLY A 179 4.68 -4.17 29.04
C GLY A 179 3.51 -4.98 29.59
N THR A 180 3.03 -6.02 28.90
CA THR A 180 2.15 -7.02 29.51
C THR A 180 2.84 -8.38 29.57
N SER A 181 2.68 -9.11 30.69
CA SER A 181 3.22 -10.46 30.81
C SER A 181 2.75 -11.39 29.69
N SER A 182 1.51 -11.20 29.20
CA SER A 182 0.94 -12.00 28.10
C SER A 182 1.72 -11.84 26.79
N GLY A 183 2.07 -10.61 26.40
CA GLY A 183 2.90 -10.38 25.20
C GLY A 183 4.30 -10.99 25.35
N ARG A 184 4.91 -10.88 26.54
CA ARG A 184 6.23 -11.48 26.81
C ARG A 184 6.21 -13.00 26.78
N ILE A 185 5.15 -13.64 27.26
CA ILE A 185 4.94 -15.09 27.18
C ILE A 185 4.97 -15.56 25.71
N LEU A 186 4.24 -14.87 24.82
CA LEU A 186 4.23 -15.19 23.38
C LEU A 186 5.61 -15.06 22.76
N GLU A 187 6.32 -13.96 23.08
CA GLU A 187 7.68 -13.74 22.61
C GLU A 187 8.66 -14.80 23.11
N ALA A 188 8.57 -15.22 24.37
CA ALA A 188 9.42 -16.27 24.91
C ALA A 188 9.10 -17.65 24.33
N PHE A 189 7.83 -17.98 24.06
CA PHE A 189 7.51 -19.21 23.32
C PHE A 189 8.12 -19.20 21.93
N LEU A 190 8.03 -18.07 21.20
CA LEU A 190 8.71 -17.90 19.92
C LEU A 190 10.24 -18.06 20.06
N ASP A 191 10.85 -17.32 20.98
CA ASP A 191 12.30 -17.32 21.21
C ASP A 191 12.83 -18.70 21.66
N CYS A 192 12.04 -19.50 22.39
CA CYS A 192 12.46 -20.80 22.89
C CYS A 192 12.18 -21.97 21.93
N THR A 193 11.26 -21.82 20.97
CA THR A 193 10.82 -22.96 20.14
C THR A 193 11.13 -22.79 18.66
N GLY A 194 11.30 -21.55 18.18
CA GLY A 194 11.30 -21.25 16.74
C GLY A 194 9.96 -21.51 16.05
N GLY A 195 8.93 -21.88 16.82
CA GLY A 195 7.56 -22.08 16.38
C GLY A 195 6.81 -20.75 16.19
N SER A 196 5.48 -20.78 16.32
CA SER A 196 4.64 -19.57 16.36
C SER A 196 3.69 -19.63 17.55
N ALA A 197 3.49 -18.52 18.24
CA ALA A 197 2.63 -18.47 19.43
C ALA A 197 1.47 -17.48 19.25
N HIS A 198 0.31 -17.83 19.79
CA HIS A 198 -0.81 -16.91 19.89
C HIS A 198 -1.61 -17.14 21.18
N ARG A 199 -2.42 -16.14 21.54
CA ARG A 199 -3.26 -16.14 22.73
C ARG A 199 -4.74 -16.20 22.33
N VAL A 200 -5.52 -16.96 23.08
CA VAL A 200 -6.98 -16.97 23.06
C VAL A 200 -7.47 -16.32 24.36
N ASP A 201 -8.26 -15.27 24.24
CA ASP A 201 -8.94 -14.63 25.38
C ASP A 201 -10.18 -15.45 25.75
N LEU A 202 -10.11 -16.14 26.88
CA LEU A 202 -11.18 -17.02 27.36
C LEU A 202 -12.38 -16.24 27.89
N GLN A 203 -12.19 -14.99 28.34
CA GLN A 203 -13.30 -14.11 28.74
C GLN A 203 -14.10 -13.69 27.51
N HIS A 204 -13.41 -13.34 26.42
CA HIS A 204 -14.07 -13.02 25.16
C HIS A 204 -14.82 -14.23 24.57
N GLU A 205 -14.24 -15.43 24.63
CA GLU A 205 -14.93 -16.66 24.23
C GLU A 205 -16.17 -16.95 25.08
N ARG A 206 -16.12 -16.67 26.39
CA ARG A 206 -17.30 -16.77 27.27
C ARG A 206 -18.42 -15.81 26.85
N VAL A 207 -18.08 -14.56 26.52
CA VAL A 207 -19.07 -13.58 26.03
C VAL A 207 -19.70 -14.05 24.72
N LYS A 208 -18.92 -14.61 23.79
CA LYS A 208 -19.46 -15.21 22.55
C LYS A 208 -20.41 -16.36 22.84
N GLN A 209 -20.06 -17.22 23.79
CA GLN A 209 -20.89 -18.35 24.19
C GLN A 209 -22.23 -17.88 24.76
N LEU A 210 -22.22 -16.90 25.68
CA LEU A 210 -23.46 -16.31 26.24
C LEU A 210 -24.35 -15.70 25.15
N GLN A 211 -23.77 -14.98 24.18
CA GLN A 211 -24.53 -14.44 23.05
C GLN A 211 -25.10 -15.55 22.16
N PHE A 212 -24.33 -16.61 21.91
CA PHE A 212 -24.80 -17.77 21.14
C PHE A 212 -25.98 -18.46 21.83
N ASP A 213 -25.91 -18.65 23.15
CA ASP A 213 -26.97 -19.30 23.94
C ASP A 213 -28.24 -18.45 23.99
N GLN A 214 -28.12 -17.12 24.06
CA GLN A 214 -29.26 -16.20 23.95
C GLN A 214 -29.98 -16.31 22.60
N VAL A 215 -29.22 -16.40 21.50
CA VAL A 215 -29.79 -16.47 20.14
C VAL A 215 -30.37 -17.84 19.81
N ASN A 216 -29.77 -18.92 20.33
CA ASN A 216 -30.14 -20.31 20.01
C ASN A 216 -30.89 -21.03 21.14
N ALA A 217 -31.46 -20.29 22.10
CA ALA A 217 -32.21 -20.83 23.22
C ALA A 217 -33.29 -21.82 22.73
N GLY A 218 -33.21 -23.08 23.16
CA GLY A 218 -34.17 -24.13 22.78
C GLY A 218 -33.90 -24.85 21.45
N ASN A 219 -32.81 -24.56 20.74
CA ASN A 219 -32.40 -25.32 19.55
C ASN A 219 -31.19 -26.25 19.82
N PRO A 220 -31.42 -27.52 20.22
CA PRO A 220 -30.35 -28.45 20.56
C PRO A 220 -29.45 -28.84 19.37
N THR A 221 -29.91 -28.65 18.13
CA THR A 221 -29.12 -29.01 16.92
C THR A 221 -27.97 -28.04 16.67
N ALA A 222 -28.01 -26.84 17.24
CA ALA A 222 -26.98 -25.82 17.08
C ALA A 222 -25.76 -26.03 18.00
N ALA A 223 -25.85 -26.91 19.00
CA ALA A 223 -24.81 -27.11 20.02
C ALA A 223 -23.44 -27.48 19.45
N ALA A 224 -23.38 -28.25 18.35
CA ALA A 224 -22.14 -28.65 17.70
C ALA A 224 -21.35 -27.50 17.04
N SER A 225 -22.02 -26.35 16.85
CA SER A 225 -21.47 -25.10 16.29
C SER A 225 -21.28 -23.98 17.33
N SER A 226 -21.49 -24.27 18.63
CA SER A 226 -21.26 -23.27 19.67
C SER A 226 -19.78 -22.86 19.75
N PRO A 227 -19.47 -21.61 20.16
CA PRO A 227 -18.08 -21.16 20.37
C PRO A 227 -17.26 -22.13 21.22
N THR A 228 -17.80 -22.57 22.36
CA THR A 228 -17.17 -23.54 23.25
C THR A 228 -16.88 -24.88 22.57
N ALA A 229 -17.80 -25.39 21.74
CA ALA A 229 -17.60 -26.64 21.01
C ALA A 229 -16.54 -26.51 19.89
N LEU A 230 -16.47 -25.35 19.23
CA LEU A 230 -15.46 -25.06 18.21
C LEU A 230 -14.07 -24.91 18.82
N LEU A 231 -13.95 -24.21 19.95
CA LEU A 231 -12.69 -24.09 20.69
C LEU A 231 -12.22 -25.45 21.23
N TRP A 232 -13.14 -26.29 21.70
CA TRP A 232 -12.78 -27.66 22.09
C TRP A 232 -12.24 -28.49 20.92
N LYS A 233 -12.86 -28.39 19.73
CA LYS A 233 -12.33 -29.01 18.50
C LYS A 233 -10.94 -28.47 18.14
N GLN A 234 -10.64 -27.20 18.41
CA GLN A 234 -9.30 -26.63 18.28
C GLN A 234 -8.33 -27.26 19.29
N MET A 235 -8.70 -27.37 20.58
CA MET A 235 -7.88 -28.01 21.62
C MET A 235 -7.47 -29.45 21.23
N LEU A 236 -8.41 -30.24 20.72
CA LEU A 236 -8.13 -31.59 20.22
C LEU A 236 -7.13 -31.60 19.04
N ARG A 237 -7.19 -30.59 18.16
CA ARG A 237 -6.25 -30.43 17.04
C ARG A 237 -4.87 -30.01 17.53
N TYR A 238 -4.79 -29.08 18.48
CA TYR A 238 -3.52 -28.65 19.07
C TYR A 238 -2.81 -29.80 19.78
N LYS A 239 -3.54 -30.59 20.58
CA LYS A 239 -3.00 -31.80 21.20
C LYS A 239 -2.44 -32.77 20.16
N ARG A 240 -3.17 -33.02 19.06
CA ARG A 240 -2.73 -33.92 17.99
C ARG A 240 -1.45 -33.42 17.29
N LYS A 241 -1.31 -32.11 17.14
CA LYS A 241 -0.13 -31.44 16.58
C LYS A 241 1.01 -31.27 17.58
N LYS A 242 0.86 -31.77 18.82
CA LYS A 242 1.81 -31.54 19.92
C LYS A 242 2.16 -30.06 20.09
N CYS A 243 1.15 -29.18 20.06
CA CYS A 243 1.37 -27.79 20.46
C CYS A 243 1.62 -27.72 21.97
N ILE A 244 2.42 -26.76 22.42
CA ILE A 244 2.49 -26.41 23.85
C ILE A 244 1.23 -25.60 24.19
N LEU A 245 0.54 -26.03 25.25
CA LEU A 245 -0.69 -25.40 25.72
C LEU A 245 -0.48 -24.96 27.17
N THR A 246 -0.66 -23.66 27.43
CA THR A 246 -0.65 -23.13 28.80
C THR A 246 -1.83 -22.22 29.05
N THR A 247 -2.28 -22.14 30.29
CA THR A 247 -3.37 -21.24 30.70
C THR A 247 -2.98 -20.44 31.93
N GLN A 248 -3.53 -19.24 32.09
CA GLN A 248 -3.34 -18.46 33.32
C GLN A 248 -4.57 -17.64 33.69
N LEU A 249 -4.72 -17.43 35.00
CA LEU A 249 -5.68 -16.49 35.57
C LEU A 249 -4.97 -15.15 35.76
N ARG A 250 -5.15 -14.24 34.81
CA ARG A 250 -4.55 -12.90 34.83
C ARG A 250 -5.36 -12.00 35.75
N GLN A 251 -4.68 -11.35 36.71
CA GLN A 251 -5.30 -10.38 37.60
C GLN A 251 -4.30 -9.25 37.94
N LEU A 252 -4.67 -8.00 37.61
CA LEU A 252 -3.80 -6.82 37.73
C LEU A 252 -3.86 -6.12 39.11
N SER A 253 -4.49 -6.72 40.13
CA SER A 253 -4.72 -6.08 41.44
C SER A 253 -3.64 -6.43 42.48
N PHE A 254 -3.69 -5.79 43.66
CA PHE A 254 -2.73 -5.98 44.78
C PHE A 254 -2.53 -7.43 45.27
N ASN A 255 -3.41 -8.35 44.87
CA ASN A 255 -3.43 -9.76 45.26
C ASN A 255 -2.97 -10.67 44.10
N ALA A 256 -2.04 -10.18 43.29
CA ALA A 256 -1.61 -10.79 42.02
C ALA A 256 -0.94 -12.17 42.18
N GLN A 257 -0.48 -12.53 43.38
CA GLN A 257 0.18 -13.80 43.67
C GLN A 257 -0.66 -14.75 44.53
N ASP A 258 -1.88 -14.33 44.90
CA ASP A 258 -2.75 -15.09 45.78
C ASP A 258 -3.25 -16.37 45.12
N VAL A 259 -3.52 -17.35 45.98
CA VAL A 259 -4.25 -18.56 45.62
C VAL A 259 -5.74 -18.27 45.78
N THR A 260 -6.54 -18.58 44.76
CA THR A 260 -8.00 -18.46 44.82
C THR A 260 -8.61 -19.47 45.80
N ALA A 261 -9.86 -19.25 46.19
CA ALA A 261 -10.60 -20.22 47.01
C ALA A 261 -10.67 -21.61 46.34
N MET A 262 -10.72 -21.65 45.01
CA MET A 262 -10.69 -22.88 44.21
C MET A 262 -9.27 -23.46 44.02
N GLY A 263 -8.27 -22.85 44.65
CA GLY A 263 -6.91 -23.37 44.70
C GLY A 263 -5.98 -22.96 43.55
N ILE A 264 -6.39 -22.07 42.64
CA ILE A 264 -5.55 -21.62 41.51
C ILE A 264 -4.70 -20.41 41.88
N VAL A 265 -3.42 -20.41 41.52
CA VAL A 265 -2.51 -19.27 41.74
C VAL A 265 -2.67 -18.27 40.61
N LYS A 266 -2.90 -17.01 40.96
CA LYS A 266 -3.04 -15.92 39.98
C LYS A 266 -1.71 -15.59 39.31
N ASN A 267 -1.78 -15.13 38.06
CA ASN A 267 -0.63 -14.72 37.23
C ASN A 267 0.49 -15.77 37.14
N ARG A 268 0.11 -17.05 37.15
CA ARG A 268 1.01 -18.18 36.94
C ARG A 268 0.50 -19.04 35.80
N GLN A 269 1.44 -19.52 34.98
CA GLN A 269 1.13 -20.41 33.88
C GLN A 269 0.94 -21.84 34.40
N TYR A 270 -0.12 -22.48 33.95
CA TYR A 270 -0.40 -23.90 34.14
C TYR A 270 -0.27 -24.59 32.79
N VAL A 271 0.42 -25.73 32.75
CA VAL A 271 0.63 -26.49 31.52
C VAL A 271 -0.53 -27.45 31.32
N ILE A 272 -1.22 -27.37 30.18
CA ILE A 272 -2.26 -28.33 29.81
C ILE A 272 -1.57 -29.54 29.18
N GLN A 273 -1.49 -30.64 29.93
CA GLN A 273 -0.83 -31.86 29.47
C GLN A 273 -1.74 -32.73 28.61
N HIS A 274 -3.05 -32.71 28.88
CA HIS A 274 -3.99 -33.58 28.19
C HIS A 274 -5.40 -32.99 28.13
N VAL A 275 -6.14 -33.30 27.06
CA VAL A 275 -7.58 -33.07 26.94
C VAL A 275 -8.28 -34.34 26.46
N THR A 276 -9.42 -34.70 27.02
CA THR A 276 -10.14 -35.93 26.65
C THR A 276 -11.66 -35.80 26.82
N GLU A 277 -12.40 -36.66 26.12
CA GLU A 277 -13.86 -36.77 26.18
C GLU A 277 -14.24 -38.15 26.73
N VAL A 278 -15.17 -38.20 27.68
CA VAL A 278 -15.67 -39.45 28.28
C VAL A 278 -17.19 -39.46 28.22
N GLY A 279 -17.77 -40.49 27.59
CA GLY A 279 -19.22 -40.65 27.49
C GLY A 279 -19.83 -41.24 28.76
N LEU A 280 -21.00 -40.72 29.17
CA LEU A 280 -21.80 -41.33 30.23
C LEU A 280 -22.56 -42.55 29.69
N PRO A 281 -22.54 -43.70 30.38
CA PRO A 281 -23.42 -44.81 30.03
C PRO A 281 -24.88 -44.38 30.23
N THR A 282 -25.71 -44.55 29.21
CA THR A 282 -27.15 -44.28 29.28
C THR A 282 -27.76 -45.14 30.39
N ALA A 283 -28.39 -44.52 31.39
CA ALA A 283 -29.11 -45.23 32.43
C ALA A 283 -30.31 -45.96 31.82
N GLY A 284 -30.14 -47.25 31.47
CA GLY A 284 -31.21 -48.12 30.98
C GLY A 284 -30.71 -49.10 29.91
N GLY A 285 -30.28 -50.28 30.34
CA GLY A 285 -29.87 -51.34 29.42
C GLY A 285 -29.30 -52.58 30.10
N SER A 286 -30.01 -53.12 31.10
CA SER A 286 -29.81 -54.53 31.47
C SER A 286 -30.08 -55.39 30.25
N SER A 287 -29.15 -56.31 29.98
CA SER A 287 -29.22 -57.36 28.97
C SER A 287 -30.60 -57.99 28.80
N ALA A 288 -31.20 -57.85 27.61
CA ALA A 288 -32.08 -58.85 27.00
C ALA A 288 -32.06 -58.68 25.48
N ALA A 289 -31.63 -59.72 24.78
CA ALA A 289 -31.66 -59.80 23.33
C ALA A 289 -33.11 -59.79 22.83
N GLY A 290 -33.39 -59.02 21.78
CA GLY A 290 -34.59 -59.18 20.94
C GLY A 290 -35.48 -57.94 20.84
N SER A 291 -35.31 -57.19 19.75
CA SER A 291 -36.37 -56.67 18.86
C SER A 291 -36.05 -55.27 18.34
N SER A 292 -36.05 -55.19 17.02
CA SER A 292 -35.89 -53.99 16.22
C SER A 292 -37.09 -53.05 16.37
N SER A 293 -36.90 -51.88 16.94
CA SER A 293 -37.70 -50.70 16.61
C SER A 293 -36.84 -49.44 16.63
N SER A 294 -36.94 -48.69 15.53
CA SER A 294 -36.25 -47.44 15.26
C SER A 294 -36.86 -46.31 16.09
N GLY A 295 -36.28 -46.06 17.28
CA GLY A 295 -36.49 -44.85 18.06
C GLY A 295 -35.16 -44.11 18.21
N GLN A 296 -35.11 -42.84 17.84
CA GLN A 296 -33.95 -41.96 18.04
C GLN A 296 -33.55 -41.95 19.52
N GLN A 297 -32.47 -42.65 19.88
CA GLN A 297 -31.83 -42.51 21.18
C GLN A 297 -31.23 -41.10 21.31
N ALA A 298 -31.55 -40.41 22.39
CA ALA A 298 -30.89 -39.16 22.76
C ALA A 298 -29.38 -39.40 22.87
N PRO A 299 -28.52 -38.49 22.37
CA PRO A 299 -27.07 -38.67 22.43
C PRO A 299 -26.63 -38.78 23.90
N ALA A 300 -25.83 -39.80 24.21
CA ALA A 300 -25.21 -39.95 25.52
C ALA A 300 -24.45 -38.67 25.90
N ALA A 301 -24.65 -38.18 27.12
CA ALA A 301 -23.96 -36.98 27.59
C ALA A 301 -22.45 -37.24 27.65
N VAL A 302 -21.66 -36.37 27.01
CA VAL A 302 -20.20 -36.48 26.95
C VAL A 302 -19.59 -35.44 27.87
N LEU A 303 -18.74 -35.87 28.80
CA LEU A 303 -17.98 -35.01 29.68
C LEU A 303 -16.61 -34.70 29.06
N ARG A 304 -16.16 -33.45 29.19
CA ARG A 304 -14.90 -32.96 28.65
C ARG A 304 -13.95 -32.63 29.79
N PHE A 305 -12.79 -33.26 29.78
CA PHE A 305 -11.81 -33.14 30.85
C PHE A 305 -10.49 -32.59 30.35
N VAL A 306 -9.86 -31.77 31.19
CA VAL A 306 -8.54 -31.19 30.97
C VAL A 306 -7.62 -31.59 32.13
N LYS A 307 -6.43 -32.12 31.80
CA LYS A 307 -5.35 -32.38 32.76
C LYS A 307 -4.38 -31.20 32.74
N LEU A 308 -4.23 -30.53 33.87
CA LEU A 308 -3.28 -29.44 34.04
C LEU A 308 -2.18 -29.85 35.01
N LYS A 309 -0.99 -29.28 34.83
CA LYS A 309 0.16 -29.42 35.72
C LYS A 309 0.61 -28.06 36.24
N THR A 310 0.74 -27.94 37.55
CA THR A 310 1.45 -26.83 38.21
C THR A 310 2.90 -27.22 38.45
N VAL A 311 3.81 -26.27 38.27
CA VAL A 311 5.23 -26.40 38.62
C VAL A 311 5.61 -25.56 39.83
N TRP A 312 4.66 -24.88 40.46
CA TRP A 312 4.93 -23.87 41.49
C TRP A 312 4.99 -24.44 42.92
N GLY A 313 4.83 -25.76 43.07
CA GLY A 313 4.71 -26.45 44.37
C GLY A 313 3.41 -26.13 45.13
N ARG A 314 2.57 -25.27 44.56
CA ARG A 314 1.25 -24.87 45.06
C ARG A 314 0.30 -24.71 43.89
N GLY A 315 -0.99 -24.52 44.20
CA GLY A 315 -1.96 -24.11 43.20
C GLY A 315 -2.78 -25.25 42.57
N MET A 316 -3.19 -26.23 43.37
CA MET A 316 -3.99 -27.38 42.92
C MET A 316 -5.48 -27.05 42.92
N TRP A 317 -6.22 -27.54 41.90
CA TRP A 317 -7.68 -27.38 41.83
C TRP A 317 -8.39 -28.03 43.01
N LYS A 318 -9.39 -27.33 43.57
CA LYS A 318 -10.21 -27.76 44.72
C LYS A 318 -11.71 -27.82 44.42
N GLY A 319 -12.12 -27.57 43.18
CA GLY A 319 -13.51 -27.66 42.77
C GLY A 319 -13.90 -29.08 42.35
N GLU A 320 -14.95 -29.17 41.54
CA GLU A 320 -15.47 -30.45 41.07
C GLU A 320 -14.42 -31.22 40.25
N TRP A 321 -14.37 -32.53 40.44
CA TRP A 321 -13.39 -33.44 39.84
C TRP A 321 -11.92 -33.16 40.22
N SER A 322 -11.69 -32.40 41.30
CA SER A 322 -10.36 -32.32 41.91
C SER A 322 -9.87 -33.69 42.39
N ASN A 323 -8.58 -33.78 42.71
CA ASN A 323 -7.92 -35.05 43.06
C ASN A 323 -8.60 -35.78 44.23
N ASP A 324 -9.13 -35.02 45.20
CA ASP A 324 -9.77 -35.52 46.41
C ASP A 324 -11.31 -35.50 46.36
N ASP A 325 -11.92 -35.16 45.21
CA ASP A 325 -13.37 -35.03 45.08
C ASP A 325 -14.08 -36.40 45.04
N SER A 326 -15.22 -36.51 45.73
CA SER A 326 -16.03 -37.74 45.82
C SER A 326 -16.67 -38.15 44.49
N LYS A 327 -16.73 -37.23 43.52
CA LYS A 327 -17.28 -37.50 42.18
C LYS A 327 -16.56 -38.61 41.43
N TRP A 328 -15.27 -38.82 41.71
CA TRP A 328 -14.51 -39.93 41.13
C TRP A 328 -15.06 -41.28 41.60
N GLU A 329 -15.41 -41.41 42.88
CA GLU A 329 -16.05 -42.60 43.45
C GLU A 329 -17.51 -42.74 43.00
N GLU A 330 -18.28 -41.64 43.00
CA GLU A 330 -19.69 -41.61 42.57
C GLU A 330 -19.86 -42.04 41.10
N HIS A 331 -18.85 -41.76 40.28
CA HIS A 331 -18.84 -42.08 38.86
C HIS A 331 -17.61 -42.93 38.48
N ALA A 332 -17.38 -44.01 39.22
CA ALA A 332 -16.21 -44.90 39.04
C ALA A 332 -15.98 -45.39 37.60
N GLN A 333 -17.02 -45.48 36.77
CA GLN A 333 -16.89 -45.79 35.34
C GLN A 333 -16.08 -44.75 34.55
N ILE A 334 -16.15 -43.48 34.93
CA ILE A 334 -15.40 -42.39 34.30
C ILE A 334 -13.93 -42.49 34.68
N GLU A 335 -13.65 -42.70 35.97
CA GLU A 335 -12.29 -42.94 36.46
C GLU A 335 -11.67 -44.17 35.77
N GLN A 336 -12.43 -45.26 35.66
CA GLN A 336 -11.97 -46.47 34.97
C GLN A 336 -11.69 -46.23 33.49
N ALA A 337 -12.55 -45.46 32.80
CA ALA A 337 -12.34 -45.09 31.41
C ALA A 337 -11.04 -44.28 31.24
N MET A 338 -10.78 -43.30 32.12
CA MET A 338 -9.54 -42.52 32.08
C MET A 338 -8.29 -43.34 32.39
N ARG A 339 -8.36 -44.25 33.38
CA ARG A 339 -7.26 -45.17 33.71
C ARG A 339 -6.95 -46.14 32.56
N SER A 340 -7.97 -46.53 31.80
CA SER A 340 -7.81 -47.46 30.68
C SER A 340 -7.15 -46.83 29.44
N ASP A 341 -7.17 -45.50 29.28
CA ASP A 341 -6.46 -44.82 28.20
C ASP A 341 -5.03 -44.49 28.64
N PRO A 342 -4.00 -45.19 28.11
CA PRO A 342 -2.61 -44.97 28.54
C PRO A 342 -2.13 -43.55 28.28
N ARG A 343 -2.75 -42.83 27.34
CA ARG A 343 -2.38 -41.45 26.98
C ARG A 343 -2.81 -40.45 28.05
N CYS A 344 -3.75 -40.80 28.92
CA CYS A 344 -4.23 -39.93 30.00
C CYS A 344 -3.24 -39.87 31.17
N GLU A 345 -2.43 -40.92 31.37
CA GLU A 345 -1.56 -41.08 32.55
C GLU A 345 -2.32 -40.67 33.82
N PHE A 346 -3.49 -41.29 34.03
CA PHE A 346 -4.42 -40.86 35.06
C PHE A 346 -3.86 -41.16 36.46
N SER A 347 -3.85 -40.14 37.32
CA SER A 347 -3.46 -40.24 38.74
C SER A 347 -4.21 -39.19 39.55
N ARG A 348 -4.62 -39.57 40.76
CA ARG A 348 -5.23 -38.68 41.76
C ARG A 348 -4.27 -38.27 42.86
N SER A 349 -3.02 -38.73 42.84
CA SER A 349 -2.10 -38.54 43.97
C SER A 349 -1.71 -37.08 44.24
N GLY A 350 -1.78 -36.21 43.21
CA GLY A 350 -1.33 -34.81 43.29
C GLY A 350 0.16 -34.59 43.51
N HIS A 351 0.95 -35.63 43.80
CA HIS A 351 2.39 -35.54 44.06
C HIS A 351 3.20 -35.06 42.86
N ASP A 352 2.70 -35.32 41.65
CA ASP A 352 3.28 -34.85 40.39
C ASP A 352 2.83 -33.44 40.01
N GLY A 353 2.03 -32.77 40.85
CA GLY A 353 1.45 -31.45 40.57
C GLY A 353 0.37 -31.47 39.48
N CYS A 354 -0.14 -32.66 39.11
CA CYS A 354 -1.22 -32.79 38.12
C CYS A 354 -2.59 -32.84 38.77
N PHE A 355 -3.56 -32.21 38.13
CA PHE A 355 -4.98 -32.31 38.49
C PHE A 355 -5.87 -32.30 37.24
N TRP A 356 -7.09 -32.79 37.42
CA TRP A 356 -8.13 -32.77 36.41
C TRP A 356 -9.19 -31.74 36.77
N MET A 357 -9.82 -31.17 35.74
CA MET A 357 -11.01 -30.33 35.85
C MET A 357 -11.86 -30.46 34.59
N MET A 358 -13.11 -30.04 34.69
CA MET A 358 -14.00 -29.94 33.54
C MET A 358 -13.55 -28.83 32.60
N TRP A 359 -13.80 -29.01 31.31
CA TRP A 359 -13.54 -27.99 30.29
C TRP A 359 -14.30 -26.69 30.58
N GLU A 360 -15.54 -26.82 31.03
CA GLU A 360 -16.40 -25.72 31.42
C GLU A 360 -15.81 -24.94 32.60
N ASP A 361 -15.30 -25.63 33.63
CA ASP A 361 -14.62 -25.00 34.77
C ASP A 361 -13.33 -24.27 34.36
N LEU A 362 -12.59 -24.80 33.38
CA LEU A 362 -11.41 -24.11 32.85
C LEU A 362 -11.79 -22.77 32.21
N LEU A 363 -12.85 -22.75 31.40
CA LEU A 363 -13.36 -21.52 30.78
C LEU A 363 -13.86 -20.53 31.83
N ASP A 364 -14.40 -21.03 32.95
CA ASP A 364 -14.91 -20.20 34.04
C ASP A 364 -13.81 -19.65 34.95
N THR A 365 -12.73 -20.40 35.14
CA THR A 365 -11.66 -20.10 36.09
C THR A 365 -10.52 -19.28 35.50
N PHE A 366 -10.13 -19.54 34.25
CA PHE A 366 -8.97 -18.90 33.62
C PHE A 366 -9.37 -17.78 32.66
N THR A 367 -8.43 -16.88 32.38
CA THR A 367 -8.68 -15.72 31.50
C THR A 367 -7.99 -15.84 30.15
N GLU A 368 -6.85 -16.53 30.08
CA GLU A 368 -6.01 -16.58 28.88
C GLU A 368 -5.51 -18.00 28.63
N LEU A 369 -5.60 -18.44 27.38
CA LEU A 369 -5.01 -19.67 26.87
C LEU A 369 -3.93 -19.31 25.85
N PHE A 370 -2.72 -19.80 26.04
CA PHE A 370 -1.60 -19.63 25.11
C PHE A 370 -1.35 -20.93 24.35
N VAL A 371 -1.16 -20.80 23.05
CA VAL A 371 -0.90 -21.91 22.14
C VAL A 371 0.41 -21.62 21.40
N ALA A 372 1.43 -22.44 21.63
CA ALA A 372 2.67 -22.41 20.85
C ALA A 372 2.71 -23.61 19.90
N HIS A 373 2.67 -23.32 18.60
CA HIS A 373 2.80 -24.29 17.52
C HIS A 373 4.26 -24.70 17.37
N ILE A 374 4.52 -26.01 17.41
CA ILE A 374 5.83 -26.57 17.14
C ILE A 374 5.82 -27.09 15.70
N PHE A 375 6.75 -26.59 14.87
CA PHE A 375 6.83 -27.00 13.47
C PHE A 375 7.74 -28.21 13.34
N THR A 376 7.13 -29.33 12.97
CA THR A 376 7.82 -30.60 12.75
C THR A 376 8.40 -30.66 11.33
N PRO A 377 9.43 -31.51 11.06
CA PRO A 377 10.07 -31.55 9.75
C PRO A 377 9.16 -31.98 8.58
N ASP A 378 7.99 -32.57 8.85
CA ASP A 378 7.00 -33.01 7.86
C ASP A 378 6.08 -31.89 7.34
N VAL A 379 6.07 -30.71 7.97
CA VAL A 379 5.34 -29.55 7.45
C VAL A 379 6.18 -28.75 6.45
N HIS A 380 5.52 -28.14 5.47
CA HIS A 380 6.19 -27.26 4.50
C HIS A 380 6.25 -25.86 5.07
N GLN A 381 7.46 -25.37 5.34
CA GLN A 381 7.71 -24.02 5.85
C GLN A 381 8.35 -23.15 4.76
N TYR A 382 7.80 -21.95 4.59
CA TYR A 382 8.34 -20.92 3.71
C TYR A 382 8.60 -19.68 4.56
N SER A 383 9.85 -19.26 4.66
CA SER A 383 10.20 -18.01 5.32
C SER A 383 10.64 -16.96 4.31
N VAL A 384 10.14 -15.74 4.50
CA VAL A 384 10.42 -14.60 3.65
C VAL A 384 10.76 -13.41 4.52
N ARG A 385 12.01 -12.92 4.40
CA ARG A 385 12.43 -11.64 4.95
C ARG A 385 11.93 -10.51 4.06
N GLY A 386 11.31 -9.51 4.67
CA GLY A 386 10.83 -8.31 3.99
C GLY A 386 11.02 -7.06 4.83
N ASP A 387 10.75 -5.92 4.21
CA ASP A 387 11.00 -4.62 4.77
C ASP A 387 9.91 -3.63 4.32
N TRP A 388 9.45 -2.79 5.24
CA TRP A 388 8.72 -1.58 4.90
C TRP A 388 9.75 -0.44 4.92
N VAL A 389 10.11 0.10 3.76
CA VAL A 389 11.07 1.19 3.62
C VAL A 389 10.59 2.19 2.56
N GLY A 390 10.73 3.48 2.85
CA GLY A 390 10.38 4.56 1.94
C GLY A 390 8.92 4.48 1.46
N THR A 391 8.74 4.28 0.15
CA THR A 391 7.39 4.24 -0.45
C THR A 391 6.61 2.97 -0.13
N THR A 392 7.28 1.89 0.31
CA THR A 392 6.64 0.62 0.67
C THR A 392 6.11 0.58 2.09
N ALA A 393 6.51 1.53 2.95
CA ALA A 393 5.91 1.78 4.26
C ALA A 393 4.57 2.53 4.09
N ALA A 394 3.61 1.88 3.43
CA ALA A 394 2.46 2.56 2.87
C ALA A 394 1.22 2.58 3.78
N GLY A 395 1.27 1.82 4.87
CA GLY A 395 0.21 1.79 5.88
C GLY A 395 -1.03 0.97 5.46
N ALA A 396 -2.09 1.05 6.25
CA ALA A 396 -3.30 0.27 6.05
C ALA A 396 -4.08 0.62 4.77
N PRO A 397 -4.82 -0.34 4.18
CA PRO A 397 -5.82 -0.05 3.16
C PRO A 397 -6.86 0.94 3.69
N ALA A 398 -7.00 2.11 3.06
CA ALA A 398 -7.99 3.09 3.44
C ALA A 398 -9.41 2.50 3.26
N LYS A 399 -10.29 2.67 4.27
CA LYS A 399 -11.72 2.36 4.13
C LYS A 399 -12.29 3.28 3.05
N THR A 400 -12.51 2.77 1.84
CA THR A 400 -13.20 3.51 0.80
C THR A 400 -14.61 3.82 1.29
N SER A 401 -14.89 5.07 1.65
CA SER A 401 -16.26 5.56 1.70
C SER A 401 -16.77 5.56 0.26
N ILE A 402 -17.39 4.46 -0.16
CA ILE A 402 -18.15 4.45 -1.40
C ILE A 402 -19.29 5.43 -1.16
N GLY A 403 -19.16 6.63 -1.73
CA GLY A 403 -20.24 7.61 -1.71
C GLY A 403 -21.51 6.96 -2.27
N ALA A 404 -22.62 7.21 -1.59
CA ALA A 404 -23.94 6.80 -2.07
C ALA A 404 -24.11 7.18 -3.54
N PRO A 405 -24.81 6.37 -4.35
CA PRO A 405 -25.16 6.77 -5.71
C PRO A 405 -25.94 8.09 -5.65
N PRO A 406 -25.78 8.99 -6.64
CA PRO A 406 -26.44 10.28 -6.64
C PRO A 406 -27.97 10.10 -6.61
N PRO A 407 -28.72 10.96 -5.90
CA PRO A 407 -30.17 10.91 -5.90
C PRO A 407 -30.66 11.17 -7.34
N THR A 408 -31.28 10.17 -7.94
CA THR A 408 -32.06 10.33 -9.15
C THR A 408 -33.27 11.20 -8.81
N SER A 409 -33.33 12.40 -9.37
CA SER A 409 -34.45 13.32 -9.22
C SER A 409 -35.71 12.78 -9.91
N GLY A 410 -36.76 12.57 -9.12
CA GLY A 410 -38.13 12.95 -9.46
C GLY A 410 -38.90 12.08 -10.45
N GLY A 411 -39.68 11.14 -9.92
CA GLY A 411 -40.86 10.57 -10.56
C GLY A 411 -41.76 9.99 -9.48
N THR A 412 -42.81 10.71 -9.09
CA THR A 412 -43.86 10.23 -8.19
C THR A 412 -44.58 9.06 -8.84
N GLY A 413 -44.49 7.89 -8.23
CA GLY A 413 -45.23 6.70 -8.63
C GLY A 413 -44.92 5.57 -7.66
N ASP A 414 -45.89 5.24 -6.81
CA ASP A 414 -45.89 4.05 -5.99
C ASP A 414 -45.68 2.81 -6.87
N ASP A 415 -44.63 2.03 -6.61
CA ASP A 415 -44.60 0.61 -6.97
C ASP A 415 -43.51 -0.15 -6.19
N HIS A 416 -43.96 -1.18 -5.47
CA HIS A 416 -43.12 -2.16 -4.77
C HIS A 416 -42.28 -2.96 -5.76
N HIS A 417 -40.94 -2.79 -5.81
CA HIS A 417 -40.06 -3.76 -6.48
C HIS A 417 -38.69 -3.95 -5.78
N HIS A 418 -38.30 -5.21 -5.70
CA HIS A 418 -37.10 -5.78 -5.09
C HIS A 418 -35.79 -5.02 -5.34
N GLY A 419 -35.02 -4.82 -4.26
CA GLY A 419 -33.66 -4.30 -4.28
C GLY A 419 -32.68 -5.24 -4.98
N GLN A 420 -32.50 -5.05 -6.29
CA GLN A 420 -31.40 -5.64 -7.04
C GLN A 420 -30.24 -4.64 -7.05
N VAL A 421 -29.21 -4.90 -6.23
CA VAL A 421 -27.95 -4.16 -6.25
C VAL A 421 -27.31 -4.35 -7.62
N THR A 422 -27.44 -3.35 -8.49
CA THR A 422 -26.84 -3.36 -9.82
C THR A 422 -25.32 -3.30 -9.67
N ARG A 423 -24.65 -4.43 -9.91
CA ARG A 423 -23.20 -4.49 -10.11
C ARG A 423 -22.84 -3.55 -11.26
N SER A 424 -22.25 -2.40 -10.97
CA SER A 424 -21.67 -1.54 -11.99
C SER A 424 -20.48 -2.28 -12.64
N LYS A 425 -20.69 -2.82 -13.85
CA LYS A 425 -19.59 -3.26 -14.69
C LYS A 425 -18.80 -2.02 -15.09
N GLU A 426 -17.59 -1.89 -14.57
CA GLU A 426 -16.68 -0.82 -14.96
C GLU A 426 -16.37 -0.93 -16.46
N ASN A 427 -16.78 0.10 -17.22
CA ASN A 427 -16.58 0.17 -18.67
C ASN A 427 -15.08 0.21 -19.03
N SER A 428 -14.71 -0.35 -20.18
CA SER A 428 -13.34 -0.19 -20.73
C SER A 428 -13.02 1.30 -20.85
N ILE A 429 -11.80 1.69 -20.45
CA ILE A 429 -11.34 3.08 -20.46
C ILE A 429 -11.47 3.73 -21.85
N GLU A 430 -11.34 2.94 -22.92
CA GLU A 430 -11.49 3.36 -24.31
C GLU A 430 -12.93 3.78 -24.66
N LYS A 431 -13.91 3.23 -23.95
CA LYS A 431 -15.34 3.54 -24.13
C LYS A 431 -15.80 4.67 -23.22
N THR A 432 -14.93 5.15 -22.33
CA THR A 432 -15.24 6.26 -21.44
C THR A 432 -14.91 7.59 -22.11
N ARG A 433 -15.91 8.47 -22.18
CA ARG A 433 -15.75 9.86 -22.64
C ARG A 433 -15.27 10.75 -21.49
N TRP A 434 -15.03 12.02 -21.78
CA TRP A 434 -14.65 13.07 -20.83
C TRP A 434 -15.35 12.96 -19.47
N ALA A 435 -14.58 12.84 -18.40
CA ALA A 435 -15.09 12.74 -17.04
C ALA A 435 -14.00 13.03 -16.00
N TRP A 436 -14.44 13.47 -14.82
CA TRP A 436 -13.59 13.56 -13.64
C TRP A 436 -13.75 12.32 -12.74
N ILE A 437 -12.77 12.07 -11.86
CA ILE A 437 -12.83 10.99 -10.86
C ILE A 437 -12.58 11.54 -9.47
N GLN A 438 -13.22 10.93 -8.46
CA GLN A 438 -12.99 11.28 -7.07
C GLN A 438 -11.58 10.86 -6.65
N ASP A 439 -10.88 11.76 -5.95
CA ASP A 439 -9.55 11.51 -5.41
C ASP A 439 -9.64 10.37 -4.39
N ALA A 440 -9.11 9.20 -4.74
CA ALA A 440 -8.87 8.10 -3.83
C ALA A 440 -7.35 7.91 -3.73
N ASP A 441 -6.79 8.09 -2.53
CA ASP A 441 -5.37 7.83 -2.27
C ASP A 441 -5.15 6.56 -1.42
N PRO A 442 -5.49 5.36 -1.92
CA PRO A 442 -4.96 4.16 -1.32
C PRO A 442 -3.46 4.13 -1.65
N ASN A 443 -2.56 4.41 -0.70
CA ASN A 443 -1.14 4.13 -0.88
C ASN A 443 -0.79 2.66 -0.56
N TRP A 444 -1.70 1.94 0.11
CA TRP A 444 -1.49 0.60 0.66
C TRP A 444 -1.02 -0.45 -0.37
N TYR A 445 -1.30 -0.28 -1.66
CA TYR A 445 -0.84 -1.20 -2.71
C TYR A 445 0.70 -1.25 -2.79
N ARG A 446 1.41 -0.25 -2.24
CA ARG A 446 2.87 -0.23 -2.22
C ARG A 446 3.48 -1.08 -1.11
N ASN A 447 2.68 -1.51 -0.14
CA ASN A 447 3.18 -2.49 0.83
C ASN A 447 3.68 -3.73 0.08
N PRO A 448 4.72 -4.42 0.60
CA PRO A 448 5.17 -5.67 0.01
C PRO A 448 4.01 -6.64 -0.20
N GLN A 449 3.98 -7.33 -1.34
CA GLN A 449 2.91 -8.29 -1.65
C GLN A 449 3.53 -9.65 -2.01
N PHE A 450 2.85 -10.72 -1.60
CA PHE A 450 3.28 -12.09 -1.86
C PHE A 450 2.12 -12.91 -2.42
N LYS A 451 2.33 -13.58 -3.55
CA LYS A 451 1.34 -14.48 -4.14
C LYS A 451 1.53 -15.89 -3.58
N LEU A 452 0.46 -16.45 -3.04
CA LEU A 452 0.30 -17.83 -2.63
C LEU A 452 -0.58 -18.57 -3.66
N SER A 453 -0.12 -19.72 -4.13
CA SER A 453 -0.90 -20.58 -5.05
C SER A 453 -0.56 -22.05 -4.86
N ILE A 454 -1.49 -22.94 -5.19
CA ILE A 454 -1.24 -24.39 -5.16
C ILE A 454 -0.64 -24.81 -6.50
N PRO A 455 0.54 -25.46 -6.54
CA PRO A 455 1.15 -25.94 -7.77
C PRO A 455 0.22 -26.92 -8.53
N VAL A 456 0.06 -26.70 -9.84
CA VAL A 456 -0.84 -27.48 -10.71
C VAL A 456 -0.21 -28.79 -11.21
N GLN A 457 1.11 -28.99 -11.03
CA GLN A 457 1.88 -30.13 -11.55
C GLN A 457 1.60 -31.50 -10.89
N SER A 458 0.53 -31.63 -10.09
CA SER A 458 0.06 -32.92 -9.53
C SER A 458 -1.13 -33.53 -10.30
N LEU A 459 -1.53 -32.94 -11.43
CA LEU A 459 -2.53 -33.48 -12.34
C LEU A 459 -1.93 -34.60 -13.23
N SER A 460 -1.50 -35.71 -12.63
CA SER A 460 -1.07 -36.88 -13.40
C SER A 460 -2.27 -37.65 -13.95
N THR A 461 -2.12 -38.10 -15.20
CA THR A 461 -3.10 -38.73 -16.11
C THR A 461 -3.61 -40.12 -15.74
N ASN A 462 -3.49 -40.56 -14.48
CA ASN A 462 -4.03 -41.83 -14.03
C ASN A 462 -5.26 -41.58 -13.16
N GLY A 463 -6.44 -41.71 -13.77
CA GLY A 463 -7.74 -41.31 -13.24
C GLY A 463 -8.24 -42.07 -12.01
N LYS A 464 -7.51 -42.02 -10.88
CA LYS A 464 -8.02 -42.54 -9.61
C LYS A 464 -7.65 -41.81 -8.31
N ASP A 465 -6.82 -40.75 -8.30
CA ASP A 465 -6.43 -40.12 -7.03
C ASP A 465 -6.78 -38.61 -6.89
N THR A 466 -7.24 -38.29 -5.68
CA THR A 466 -8.00 -37.10 -5.26
C THR A 466 -7.22 -35.79 -5.11
N ASN A 467 -6.51 -35.33 -6.15
CA ASN A 467 -5.64 -34.14 -6.09
C ASN A 467 -6.31 -32.76 -6.29
N ASP A 468 -7.64 -32.69 -6.47
CA ASP A 468 -8.39 -31.41 -6.54
C ASP A 468 -8.77 -30.82 -5.16
N LYS A 469 -8.19 -31.33 -4.07
CA LYS A 469 -8.59 -30.91 -2.72
C LYS A 469 -7.84 -29.67 -2.27
N ALA A 470 -8.61 -28.66 -1.85
CA ALA A 470 -8.11 -27.48 -1.14
C ALA A 470 -7.12 -27.87 -0.03
N VAL A 471 -6.11 -27.03 0.17
CA VAL A 471 -5.16 -27.17 1.28
C VAL A 471 -5.75 -26.43 2.47
N SER A 472 -6.20 -27.18 3.48
CA SER A 472 -6.67 -26.63 4.76
C SER A 472 -5.58 -26.66 5.81
N GLY A 473 -5.70 -25.80 6.82
CA GLY A 473 -4.76 -25.76 7.95
C GLY A 473 -3.45 -25.03 7.64
N VAL A 474 -3.46 -24.11 6.66
CA VAL A 474 -2.33 -23.21 6.41
C VAL A 474 -2.27 -22.17 7.53
N LEU A 475 -1.07 -21.95 8.06
CA LEU A 475 -0.75 -20.95 9.07
C LEU A 475 0.14 -19.87 8.44
N VAL A 476 -0.17 -18.61 8.73
CA VAL A 476 0.64 -17.46 8.36
C VAL A 476 1.04 -16.73 9.64
N SER A 477 2.35 -16.53 9.81
CA SER A 477 2.95 -15.75 10.89
C SER A 477 3.68 -14.55 10.31
N LEU A 478 3.42 -13.36 10.86
CA LEU A 478 4.10 -12.11 10.54
C LEU A 478 4.78 -11.61 11.81
N THR A 479 6.10 -11.61 11.85
CA THR A 479 6.90 -11.15 12.99
C THR A 479 7.62 -9.86 12.63
N GLN A 480 7.59 -8.85 13.50
CA GLN A 480 8.42 -7.64 13.36
C GLN A 480 9.77 -7.83 14.07
N ARG A 481 10.78 -7.09 13.62
CA ARG A 481 12.10 -7.09 14.26
C ARG A 481 12.01 -6.72 15.74
N ASP A 482 12.84 -7.36 16.57
CA ASP A 482 12.89 -7.04 18.00
C ASP A 482 13.66 -5.75 18.28
N PHE A 483 12.99 -4.75 18.84
CA PHE A 483 13.56 -3.44 19.12
C PHE A 483 13.98 -3.23 20.59
N ARG A 484 13.83 -4.24 21.47
CA ARG A 484 14.07 -4.07 22.92
C ARG A 484 15.48 -3.64 23.26
N LEU A 485 16.49 -4.18 22.58
CA LEU A 485 17.90 -3.79 22.77
C LEU A 485 18.20 -2.34 22.34
N TYR A 486 17.33 -1.74 21.51
CA TYR A 486 17.46 -0.39 20.98
C TYR A 486 16.51 0.61 21.67
N GLY A 487 15.80 0.17 22.73
CA GLY A 487 14.86 1.01 23.48
C GLY A 487 13.56 1.33 22.73
N GLY A 488 13.22 0.57 21.67
CA GLY A 488 12.00 0.76 20.89
C GLY A 488 10.88 -0.20 21.27
N ASP A 489 9.64 0.21 20.98
CA ASP A 489 8.43 -0.58 21.19
C ASP A 489 7.99 -1.34 19.94
N ASN A 490 7.19 -2.40 20.14
CA ASN A 490 6.49 -3.05 19.03
C ASN A 490 5.51 -2.07 18.37
N TYR A 491 5.37 -2.17 17.06
CA TYR A 491 4.41 -1.42 16.26
C TYR A 491 3.22 -2.30 15.88
N ALA A 492 2.07 -1.67 15.64
CA ALA A 492 0.89 -2.35 15.16
C ALA A 492 1.09 -2.83 13.71
N VAL A 493 1.41 -4.11 13.55
CA VAL A 493 1.53 -4.82 12.28
C VAL A 493 0.26 -5.64 11.99
N ASN A 494 -0.06 -5.78 10.71
CA ASN A 494 -1.27 -6.45 10.25
C ASN A 494 -0.99 -7.18 8.93
N LEU A 495 -1.90 -8.08 8.56
CA LEU A 495 -1.88 -8.70 7.25
C LEU A 495 -3.29 -8.83 6.68
N VAL A 496 -3.37 -8.84 5.35
CA VAL A 496 -4.57 -9.24 4.63
C VAL A 496 -4.22 -10.22 3.52
N LEU A 497 -5.07 -11.24 3.38
CA LEU A 497 -5.00 -12.24 2.34
C LEU A 497 -6.18 -12.05 1.38
N LEU A 498 -5.91 -11.61 0.16
CA LEU A 498 -6.90 -11.34 -0.88
C LEU A 498 -6.95 -12.51 -1.87
N ARG A 499 -8.11 -13.12 -2.06
CA ARG A 499 -8.34 -14.16 -3.07
C ARG A 499 -8.71 -13.55 -4.41
N GLU A 500 -7.98 -13.91 -5.44
CA GLU A 500 -8.27 -13.59 -6.84
C GLU A 500 -8.61 -14.86 -7.62
N LYS A 501 -9.70 -14.82 -8.39
CA LYS A 501 -10.10 -15.93 -9.25
C LYS A 501 -9.35 -15.81 -10.57
N LEU A 502 -8.40 -16.71 -10.82
CA LEU A 502 -7.67 -16.76 -12.08
C LEU A 502 -8.41 -17.61 -13.12
N SER A 503 -8.19 -17.33 -14.40
CA SER A 503 -8.51 -18.28 -15.46
C SER A 503 -7.54 -19.45 -15.42
N LEU A 504 -7.96 -20.62 -15.91
CA LEU A 504 -7.09 -21.81 -16.00
C LEU A 504 -5.78 -21.52 -16.77
N ALA A 505 -5.86 -20.71 -17.84
CA ALA A 505 -4.69 -20.28 -18.60
C ALA A 505 -3.73 -19.40 -17.77
N ALA A 506 -4.25 -18.49 -16.95
CA ALA A 506 -3.43 -17.65 -16.08
C ALA A 506 -2.82 -18.45 -14.92
N ALA A 507 -3.53 -19.46 -14.41
CA ALA A 507 -3.04 -20.36 -13.37
C ALA A 507 -1.90 -21.29 -13.85
N ALA A 508 -1.89 -21.65 -15.13
CA ALA A 508 -0.84 -22.46 -15.74
C ALA A 508 0.36 -21.65 -16.26
N SER A 509 0.26 -20.31 -16.31
CA SER A 509 1.34 -19.45 -16.79
C SER A 509 2.51 -19.41 -15.80
N SER A 510 3.74 -19.43 -16.32
CA SER A 510 4.96 -19.17 -15.55
C SER A 510 5.25 -17.67 -15.42
N ASP A 511 4.26 -16.82 -15.66
CA ASP A 511 4.45 -15.38 -15.67
C ASP A 511 4.65 -14.85 -14.24
N PRO A 512 5.47 -13.80 -14.06
CA PRO A 512 5.68 -13.21 -12.75
C PRO A 512 4.35 -12.69 -12.17
N PRO A 513 4.14 -12.80 -10.85
CA PRO A 513 2.94 -12.29 -10.20
C PRO A 513 2.84 -10.78 -10.37
N HIS A 514 1.61 -10.26 -10.42
CA HIS A 514 1.36 -8.83 -10.59
C HIS A 514 0.89 -8.16 -9.30
N ALA A 515 1.09 -6.85 -9.16
CA ALA A 515 0.64 -6.12 -8.00
C ALA A 515 -0.89 -5.96 -7.97
N ILE A 516 -1.45 -6.13 -6.77
CA ILE A 516 -2.84 -5.79 -6.50
C ILE A 516 -2.91 -4.31 -6.12
N TRP A 517 -3.70 -3.57 -6.89
CA TRP A 517 -3.90 -2.13 -6.70
C TRP A 517 -5.19 -1.80 -5.95
N GLU A 518 -6.14 -2.74 -5.88
CA GLU A 518 -7.48 -2.52 -5.35
C GLU A 518 -7.76 -3.38 -4.13
N PHE A 519 -8.24 -2.74 -3.06
CA PHE A 519 -8.70 -3.43 -1.87
C PHE A 519 -10.20 -3.65 -1.98
N LYS A 520 -10.61 -4.90 -2.23
CA LYS A 520 -12.01 -5.28 -2.23
C LYS A 520 -12.27 -6.16 -1.02
N ARG A 521 -13.11 -5.70 -0.10
CA ARG A 521 -13.43 -6.48 1.10
C ARG A 521 -14.06 -7.84 0.77
N SER A 522 -14.81 -7.93 -0.34
CA SER A 522 -15.35 -9.19 -0.86
C SER A 522 -14.30 -10.20 -1.33
N HIS A 523 -13.04 -9.79 -1.49
CA HIS A 523 -11.92 -10.67 -1.83
C HIS A 523 -11.11 -11.11 -0.61
N VAL A 524 -11.38 -10.55 0.58
CA VAL A 524 -10.64 -10.91 1.79
C VAL A 524 -10.96 -12.36 2.15
N ALA A 525 -9.96 -13.23 2.08
CA ALA A 525 -10.03 -14.62 2.49
C ALA A 525 -9.61 -14.79 3.96
N ALA A 526 -8.67 -13.96 4.42
CA ALA A 526 -8.26 -13.89 5.82
C ALA A 526 -7.66 -12.51 6.11
N GLU A 527 -7.81 -12.03 7.34
CA GLU A 527 -7.12 -10.86 7.87
C GLU A 527 -6.73 -11.11 9.32
N ALA A 528 -5.69 -10.44 9.78
CA ALA A 528 -5.23 -10.48 11.16
C ALA A 528 -4.60 -9.15 11.55
N HIS A 529 -4.73 -8.81 12.84
CA HIS A 529 -4.27 -7.55 13.42
C HIS A 529 -3.55 -7.83 14.73
N SER A 530 -2.40 -7.19 14.95
CA SER A 530 -1.61 -7.35 16.19
C SER A 530 -2.16 -6.58 17.40
N TYR A 531 -3.27 -5.86 17.22
CA TYR A 531 -3.96 -5.13 18.28
C TYR A 531 -5.43 -5.53 18.32
N GLU A 532 -6.00 -5.59 19.52
CA GLU A 532 -7.41 -5.88 19.71
C GLU A 532 -8.28 -4.75 19.13
N ASN A 533 -9.12 -5.08 18.17
CA ASN A 533 -10.15 -4.18 17.67
C ASN A 533 -11.36 -4.30 18.62
N SER A 534 -11.30 -3.66 19.80
CA SER A 534 -12.40 -3.58 20.77
C SER A 534 -13.61 -2.75 20.28
N ALA A 535 -13.79 -2.61 18.97
CA ALA A 535 -14.84 -1.81 18.34
C ALA A 535 -15.43 -2.47 17.09
N SER A 536 -15.78 -3.75 17.16
CA SER A 536 -16.68 -4.35 16.17
C SER A 536 -17.71 -5.28 16.80
N THR A 537 -18.50 -4.76 17.75
CA THR A 537 -19.90 -5.16 17.98
C THR A 537 -20.55 -4.14 18.90
N ILE A 538 -21.79 -3.77 18.56
CA ILE A 538 -22.72 -2.81 19.19
C ILE A 538 -22.63 -1.40 18.60
N ASP A 539 -23.40 -1.18 17.54
CA ASP A 539 -24.05 0.11 17.29
C ASP A 539 -25.46 -0.16 16.73
N THR A 540 -26.39 -0.39 17.66
CA THR A 540 -27.84 -0.29 17.43
C THR A 540 -28.46 0.19 18.73
N THR A 541 -28.52 1.51 18.92
CA THR A 541 -29.71 2.26 19.37
C THR A 541 -29.29 3.71 19.61
N GLY A 542 -30.02 4.63 19.00
CA GLY A 542 -29.63 6.04 18.93
C GLY A 542 -29.83 6.81 20.23
N PHE A 543 -28.94 7.78 20.45
CA PHE A 543 -29.28 9.11 20.95
C PHE A 543 -28.26 10.10 20.38
N ALA A 544 -28.76 11.20 19.84
CA ALA A 544 -27.96 12.24 19.21
C ALA A 544 -27.05 12.95 20.23
N ALA A 545 -25.75 12.93 19.99
CA ALA A 545 -24.80 13.84 20.63
C ALA A 545 -23.82 14.37 19.57
N THR A 546 -23.72 15.69 19.53
CA THR A 546 -23.00 16.54 18.57
C THR A 546 -21.50 16.20 18.50
N PRO A 547 -20.86 16.17 17.31
CA PRO A 547 -19.44 15.83 17.21
C PRO A 547 -18.54 16.96 17.70
N ALA A 548 -17.81 16.70 18.79
CA ALA A 548 -16.68 17.53 19.23
C ALA A 548 -15.46 17.30 18.30
N THR A 549 -14.72 18.38 18.08
CA THR A 549 -13.67 18.56 17.08
C THR A 549 -12.44 17.66 17.30
N PRO A 550 -11.88 17.02 16.27
CA PRO A 550 -10.63 16.26 16.40
C PRO A 550 -9.42 17.20 16.54
N ALA A 551 -8.67 17.06 17.63
CA ALA A 551 -7.40 17.75 17.85
C ALA A 551 -6.28 17.15 16.98
N THR A 552 -5.44 18.04 16.46
CA THR A 552 -4.37 17.80 15.47
C THR A 552 -3.11 17.22 16.15
N PRO A 553 -2.39 16.24 15.56
CA PRO A 553 -1.10 15.79 16.07
C PRO A 553 0.02 16.77 15.66
N SER A 554 0.80 17.27 16.62
CA SER A 554 1.98 18.09 16.38
C SER A 554 3.22 17.23 16.10
N LEU A 555 3.98 17.61 15.07
CA LEU A 555 5.32 17.10 14.76
C LEU A 555 6.32 17.55 15.83
N ALA A 556 6.84 16.61 16.61
CA ALA A 556 8.15 16.71 17.26
C ALA A 556 8.76 15.31 17.33
N HIS A 557 10.03 15.18 17.00
CA HIS A 557 10.82 14.01 17.40
C HIS A 557 10.67 13.81 18.92
N PRO A 558 10.44 12.60 19.44
CA PRO A 558 10.45 12.40 20.87
C PRO A 558 11.90 12.44 21.35
N ALA A 559 12.37 13.64 21.69
CA ALA A 559 13.43 13.79 22.66
C ALA A 559 12.88 13.31 24.01
N THR A 560 13.68 12.49 24.68
CA THR A 560 13.51 11.95 26.03
C THR A 560 13.00 13.02 27.01
N PRO A 561 11.92 12.80 27.79
CA PRO A 561 11.59 13.68 28.90
C PRO A 561 12.60 13.46 30.03
N LEU A 562 13.37 14.51 30.34
CA LEU A 562 14.17 14.60 31.56
C LEU A 562 13.27 14.73 32.80
N THR A 563 13.78 14.21 33.90
CA THR A 563 13.25 14.10 35.25
C THR A 563 12.63 15.36 35.86
N GLY A 564 11.56 15.21 36.65
CA GLY A 564 11.05 16.21 37.58
C GLY A 564 10.27 15.62 38.76
N GLY A 565 10.94 15.56 39.91
CA GLY A 565 10.46 15.60 41.31
C GLY A 565 9.05 15.16 41.72
N VAL A 566 9.01 14.24 42.69
CA VAL A 566 7.87 13.88 43.55
C VAL A 566 7.53 15.02 44.51
N SER A 567 6.25 15.40 44.62
CA SER A 567 5.60 15.77 45.90
C SER A 567 4.09 15.99 45.73
N GLY A 568 3.27 15.46 46.65
CA GLY A 568 1.97 16.06 47.01
C GLY A 568 0.74 15.17 46.84
N SER A 569 0.27 14.65 47.98
CA SER A 569 -1.02 13.98 48.23
C SER A 569 -2.27 14.76 47.78
N GLY A 570 -3.27 14.06 47.23
CA GLY A 570 -4.65 14.57 47.17
C GLY A 570 -5.64 13.74 46.36
N GLY A 571 -6.58 13.07 47.06
CA GLY A 571 -7.97 12.79 46.63
C GLY A 571 -8.21 11.95 45.37
N VAL A 572 -8.53 10.67 45.55
CA VAL A 572 -9.05 9.78 44.49
C VAL A 572 -10.57 9.98 44.33
N ASN A 573 -11.00 10.45 43.16
CA ASN A 573 -12.38 10.29 42.68
C ASN A 573 -12.48 8.96 41.90
N PRO A 574 -13.40 8.03 42.25
CA PRO A 574 -13.62 6.81 41.49
C PRO A 574 -14.72 7.07 40.44
N GLY A 575 -14.33 7.33 39.19
CA GLY A 575 -15.32 7.55 38.13
C GLY A 575 -14.67 7.90 36.80
N GLY A 576 -14.19 6.88 36.08
CA GLY A 576 -13.59 7.04 34.76
C GLY A 576 -12.69 5.87 34.39
N GLY A 577 -13.27 4.66 34.30
CA GLY A 577 -12.55 3.48 33.81
C GLY A 577 -12.32 3.58 32.30
N GLY A 578 -11.25 4.27 31.90
CA GLY A 578 -10.71 4.13 30.55
C GLY A 578 -10.22 2.70 30.36
N GLN A 579 -10.77 1.99 29.37
CA GLN A 579 -10.27 0.68 28.96
C GLN A 579 -8.76 0.79 28.64
N PRO A 580 -7.90 -0.11 29.16
CA PRO A 580 -6.49 -0.08 28.86
C PRO A 580 -6.28 -0.28 27.36
N LYS A 581 -5.48 0.61 26.74
CA LYS A 581 -5.16 0.56 25.31
C LYS A 581 -4.30 -0.68 25.05
N ALA A 582 -4.83 -1.68 24.35
CA ALA A 582 -4.09 -2.87 23.97
C ALA A 582 -2.85 -2.49 23.16
N LEU A 583 -1.69 -3.00 23.59
CA LEU A 583 -0.42 -2.72 22.96
C LEU A 583 -0.12 -3.81 21.89
N PRO A 584 0.53 -3.47 20.77
CA PRO A 584 0.70 -4.39 19.64
C PRO A 584 1.72 -5.52 19.89
N GLU A 585 1.35 -6.76 19.57
CA GLU A 585 2.23 -7.94 19.72
C GLU A 585 3.39 -7.96 18.71
N ARG A 586 4.51 -8.63 19.05
CA ARG A 586 5.70 -8.77 18.17
C ARG A 586 5.43 -9.72 16.99
N GLU A 587 4.71 -10.80 17.24
CA GLU A 587 4.28 -11.78 16.23
C GLU A 587 2.76 -11.73 16.07
N LEU A 588 2.30 -11.74 14.82
CA LEU A 588 0.90 -11.87 14.45
C LEU A 588 0.68 -13.21 13.75
N VAL A 589 -0.21 -14.05 14.29
CA VAL A 589 -0.50 -15.38 13.74
C VAL A 589 -1.93 -15.47 13.23
N LYS A 590 -2.10 -16.01 12.02
CA LYS A 590 -3.39 -16.42 11.46
C LYS A 590 -3.35 -17.88 11.04
N GLU A 591 -4.19 -18.68 11.67
CA GLU A 591 -4.29 -20.12 11.41
C GLU A 591 -5.55 -20.51 10.63
N ASP A 592 -5.63 -21.81 10.30
CA ASP A 592 -6.77 -22.46 9.62
C ASP A 592 -7.16 -21.82 8.26
N ILE A 593 -6.17 -21.25 7.56
CA ILE A 593 -6.38 -20.72 6.22
C ILE A 593 -6.60 -21.88 5.24
N ILE A 594 -7.58 -21.72 4.35
CA ILE A 594 -7.92 -22.67 3.29
C ILE A 594 -7.56 -22.08 1.94
N LEU A 595 -6.63 -22.72 1.24
CA LEU A 595 -6.24 -22.37 -0.13
C LEU A 595 -6.89 -23.33 -1.11
N ALA A 596 -7.64 -22.81 -2.08
CA ALA A 596 -8.30 -23.60 -3.12
C ALA A 596 -7.41 -23.70 -4.37
N PRO A 597 -7.36 -24.85 -5.05
CA PRO A 597 -6.65 -25.00 -6.32
C PRO A 597 -7.25 -24.07 -7.39
N GLY A 598 -6.40 -23.60 -8.31
CA GLY A 598 -6.80 -22.68 -9.38
C GLY A 598 -7.11 -21.23 -8.96
N ALA A 599 -6.95 -20.89 -7.68
CA ALA A 599 -7.01 -19.51 -7.18
C ALA A 599 -5.61 -19.00 -6.82
N ALA A 600 -5.42 -17.69 -6.96
CA ALA A 600 -4.25 -17.00 -6.39
C ALA A 600 -4.68 -16.20 -5.17
N TYR A 601 -3.82 -16.18 -4.16
CA TYR A 601 -4.04 -15.42 -2.95
C TYR A 601 -2.89 -14.43 -2.77
N TYR A 602 -3.19 -13.16 -2.58
CA TYR A 602 -2.19 -12.12 -2.35
C TYR A 602 -2.16 -11.78 -0.88
N LEU A 603 -1.03 -12.02 -0.24
CA LEU A 603 -0.73 -11.70 1.13
C LEU A 603 0.00 -10.37 1.18
N ILE A 604 -0.58 -9.39 1.87
CA ILE A 604 -0.05 -8.04 1.99
C ILE A 604 0.14 -7.73 3.48
N PRO A 605 1.37 -7.81 4.01
CA PRO A 605 1.71 -7.32 5.34
C PRO A 605 1.83 -5.79 5.34
N TYR A 606 1.29 -5.13 6.37
CA TYR A 606 1.33 -3.68 6.50
C TYR A 606 1.35 -3.23 7.97
N THR A 607 1.97 -2.10 8.24
CA THR A 607 1.83 -1.38 9.52
C THR A 607 0.52 -0.60 9.53
N THR A 608 -0.13 -0.44 10.68
CA THR A 608 -1.36 0.36 10.79
C THR A 608 -1.13 1.79 10.29
N ASN A 609 -0.01 2.38 10.71
CA ASN A 609 0.40 3.72 10.31
C ASN A 609 1.39 3.67 9.14
N PRO A 610 1.25 4.54 8.12
CA PRO A 610 2.25 4.66 7.06
C PRO A 610 3.56 5.27 7.61
N LYS A 611 4.64 5.13 6.83
CA LYS A 611 6.00 5.62 7.11
C LYS A 611 6.68 5.00 8.34
N VAL A 612 6.15 3.90 8.84
CA VAL A 612 6.84 3.09 9.83
C VAL A 612 7.81 2.20 9.07
N GLU A 613 9.10 2.48 9.22
CA GLU A 613 10.15 1.71 8.55
C GLU A 613 10.71 0.64 9.47
N MET A 614 10.64 -0.62 9.04
CA MET A 614 11.19 -1.75 9.78
C MET A 614 11.31 -2.99 8.90
N GLU A 615 12.09 -3.95 9.37
CA GLU A 615 12.11 -5.30 8.84
C GLU A 615 11.01 -6.16 9.47
N PHE A 616 10.50 -7.10 8.66
CA PHE A 616 9.58 -8.14 9.08
C PHE A 616 9.97 -9.50 8.52
N PHE A 617 9.49 -10.54 9.19
CA PHE A 617 9.70 -11.93 8.87
C PHE A 617 8.34 -12.59 8.67
N LEU A 618 8.11 -13.09 7.46
CA LEU A 618 6.86 -13.73 7.08
C LEU A 618 7.08 -15.23 6.95
N ARG A 619 6.35 -16.01 7.75
CA ARG A 619 6.39 -17.47 7.73
C ARG A 619 5.04 -18.03 7.27
N ILE A 620 5.06 -18.89 6.26
CA ILE A 620 3.91 -19.66 5.81
C ILE A 620 4.19 -21.14 6.10
N VAL A 621 3.33 -21.75 6.90
CA VAL A 621 3.41 -23.18 7.25
C VAL A 621 2.19 -23.89 6.70
N SER A 622 2.43 -24.96 5.94
CA SER A 622 1.38 -25.66 5.21
C SER A 622 1.57 -27.18 5.28
N PRO A 623 0.48 -27.95 5.46
CA PRO A 623 0.54 -29.41 5.42
C PRO A 623 0.78 -29.98 4.01
N ARG A 624 0.67 -29.16 2.97
CA ARG A 624 0.97 -29.52 1.57
C ARG A 624 1.82 -28.43 0.91
N PRO A 625 2.58 -28.74 -0.15
CA PRO A 625 3.34 -27.74 -0.88
C PRO A 625 2.49 -26.55 -1.36
N VAL A 626 2.97 -25.33 -1.11
CA VAL A 626 2.38 -24.07 -1.59
C VAL A 626 3.46 -23.29 -2.31
N ARG A 627 3.13 -22.67 -3.44
CA ARG A 627 4.03 -21.76 -4.15
C ARG A 627 3.89 -20.37 -3.55
N VAL A 628 5.01 -19.83 -3.05
CA VAL A 628 5.12 -18.48 -2.48
C VAL A 628 6.01 -17.64 -3.39
N GLU A 629 5.47 -16.56 -3.94
CA GLU A 629 6.19 -15.69 -4.88
C GLU A 629 6.12 -14.23 -4.42
N ARG A 630 7.27 -13.54 -4.33
CA ARG A 630 7.27 -12.10 -4.09
C ARG A 630 6.77 -11.38 -5.34
N VAL A 631 5.81 -10.48 -5.15
CA VAL A 631 5.34 -9.60 -6.21
C VAL A 631 6.39 -8.51 -6.45
N PRO A 632 6.79 -8.23 -7.71
CA PRO A 632 7.71 -7.13 -8.00
C PRO A 632 7.20 -5.80 -7.42
N PRO A 633 8.10 -4.96 -6.88
CA PRO A 633 7.71 -3.67 -6.33
C PRO A 633 7.15 -2.77 -7.43
N ILE A 634 6.19 -1.94 -7.06
CA ILE A 634 5.64 -0.93 -7.96
C ILE A 634 6.70 0.14 -8.21
N LEU A 635 6.87 0.49 -9.48
CA LEU A 635 7.84 1.48 -9.92
C LEU A 635 7.21 2.86 -9.82
N SER A 636 7.96 3.81 -9.27
CA SER A 636 7.55 5.22 -9.18
C SER A 636 8.53 6.10 -9.95
N VAL A 637 8.01 7.00 -10.78
CA VAL A 637 8.77 8.10 -11.38
C VAL A 637 8.31 9.41 -10.75
N ILE A 638 9.25 10.20 -10.25
CA ILE A 638 8.97 11.50 -9.63
C ILE A 638 9.54 12.61 -10.53
N ARG A 639 8.74 13.65 -10.73
CA ARG A 639 9.11 14.91 -11.39
C ARG A 639 8.72 16.08 -10.52
N THR A 640 9.49 17.15 -10.61
CA THR A 640 9.20 18.40 -9.89
C THR A 640 8.98 19.51 -10.89
N GLY A 641 8.12 20.46 -10.56
CA GLY A 641 7.89 21.63 -11.41
C GLY A 641 7.38 22.82 -10.61
N ARG A 642 7.14 23.94 -11.31
CA ARG A 642 6.62 25.19 -10.74
C ARG A 642 5.56 25.81 -11.65
N TRP A 643 4.55 26.40 -11.01
CA TRP A 643 3.63 27.37 -11.61
C TRP A 643 4.15 28.77 -11.28
N ARG A 644 4.42 29.58 -12.30
CA ARG A 644 4.96 30.94 -12.20
C ARG A 644 4.10 31.90 -13.03
N VAL A 645 4.04 33.15 -12.62
CA VAL A 645 3.43 34.24 -13.38
C VAL A 645 4.54 35.15 -13.88
N ASP A 646 4.52 35.47 -15.17
CA ASP A 646 5.38 36.50 -15.73
C ASP A 646 4.72 37.87 -15.51
N THR A 647 5.18 38.63 -14.52
CA THR A 647 4.82 40.04 -14.39
C THR A 647 5.70 40.82 -15.35
N GLY A 648 5.24 40.99 -16.59
CA GLY A 648 5.95 41.76 -17.61
C GLY A 648 6.55 43.03 -17.00
N GLY A 649 7.88 43.15 -17.08
CA GLY A 649 8.65 44.10 -16.27
C GLY A 649 8.10 45.53 -16.34
N ALA A 650 7.50 45.99 -15.25
CA ALA A 650 7.40 47.41 -14.97
C ALA A 650 8.81 47.90 -14.62
N VAL A 651 9.47 48.54 -15.59
CA VAL A 651 10.72 49.28 -15.35
C VAL A 651 10.37 50.53 -14.56
N ASN A 652 10.27 50.40 -13.24
CA ASN A 652 10.41 51.52 -12.33
C ASN A 652 11.77 51.38 -11.64
N GLY A 653 12.70 52.26 -12.03
CA GLY A 653 14.00 52.33 -11.39
C GLY A 653 13.87 52.74 -9.93
N GLU A 654 14.41 51.94 -9.02
CA GLU A 654 15.47 52.32 -8.08
C GLU A 654 15.83 51.15 -7.13
N ALA A 655 17.13 51.07 -6.83
CA ALA A 655 17.80 50.39 -5.71
C ALA A 655 18.09 48.85 -5.77
N ALA A 656 19.29 48.56 -6.25
CA ALA A 656 20.40 47.85 -5.58
C ALA A 656 20.34 46.33 -5.25
N GLY A 657 21.31 45.60 -5.83
CA GLY A 657 22.10 44.61 -5.08
C GLY A 657 22.29 43.23 -5.71
N ALA A 658 23.54 42.94 -6.09
CA ALA A 658 24.16 41.63 -6.36
C ALA A 658 23.99 41.02 -7.78
N SER A 659 25.18 40.77 -8.34
CA SER A 659 25.52 40.20 -9.62
C SER A 659 25.26 38.70 -9.72
N ASP A 660 24.57 38.28 -10.78
CA ASP A 660 24.98 37.15 -11.62
C ASP A 660 24.43 37.37 -13.04
N VAL A 661 25.35 37.48 -14.00
CA VAL A 661 25.06 37.64 -15.42
C VAL A 661 24.94 36.25 -16.05
N ASN A 662 23.73 35.83 -16.43
CA ASN A 662 23.50 35.15 -17.71
C ASN A 662 22.01 35.01 -18.09
N THR A 663 21.72 35.38 -19.34
CA THR A 663 20.49 35.20 -20.14
C THR A 663 19.21 35.91 -19.68
N ASN A 664 18.90 37.04 -20.34
CA ASN A 664 17.58 37.70 -20.37
C ASN A 664 16.56 36.84 -21.16
N ALA A 665 16.23 35.64 -20.67
CA ALA A 665 15.10 34.88 -21.19
C ALA A 665 13.83 35.42 -20.52
N VAL A 666 12.89 35.96 -21.32
CA VAL A 666 11.53 36.27 -20.86
C VAL A 666 10.88 34.96 -20.40
N GLU A 667 10.75 34.75 -19.09
CA GLU A 667 10.16 33.52 -18.54
C GLU A 667 8.66 33.51 -18.82
N THR A 668 8.20 32.70 -19.79
CA THR A 668 6.76 32.57 -20.10
C THR A 668 5.97 32.05 -18.89
N THR A 669 4.82 32.68 -18.59
CA THR A 669 3.89 32.23 -17.54
C THR A 669 3.58 30.73 -17.63
N THR A 670 3.59 30.03 -16.49
CA THR A 670 3.26 28.61 -16.36
C THR A 670 2.07 28.34 -15.44
N ALA A 671 1.43 29.39 -14.92
CA ALA A 671 0.27 29.33 -14.04
C ALA A 671 -1.05 29.45 -14.83
N GLY A 672 -1.36 28.44 -15.65
CA GLY A 672 -2.51 28.46 -16.56
C GLY A 672 -3.85 28.05 -15.95
N GLY A 673 -3.90 27.61 -14.68
CA GLY A 673 -5.15 27.15 -14.04
C GLY A 673 -5.72 25.85 -14.64
N PRO A 674 -6.95 25.43 -14.29
CA PRO A 674 -7.55 24.15 -14.69
C PRO A 674 -8.16 24.18 -16.10
N LEU A 675 -8.38 23.00 -16.74
CA LEU A 675 -8.87 22.91 -18.12
C LEU A 675 -10.31 23.42 -18.23
N LEU A 676 -11.10 23.06 -17.21
CA LEU A 676 -12.43 23.58 -16.97
C LEU A 676 -12.37 24.40 -15.69
N LEU A 677 -13.00 25.58 -15.71
CA LEU A 677 -13.10 26.42 -14.53
C LEU A 677 -13.90 25.70 -13.41
N LEU A 678 -13.49 25.91 -12.16
CA LEU A 678 -14.12 25.30 -10.99
C LEU A 678 -15.35 26.10 -10.53
N PRO A 679 -16.38 25.45 -9.96
CA PRO A 679 -16.45 24.03 -9.60
C PRO A 679 -16.79 23.13 -10.80
N LEU A 680 -16.27 21.90 -10.79
CA LEU A 680 -16.60 20.93 -11.83
C LEU A 680 -18.11 20.60 -11.82
N PRO A 681 -18.79 20.54 -12.99
CA PRO A 681 -20.20 20.18 -13.07
C PRO A 681 -20.50 18.77 -12.51
N GLN A 682 -21.67 18.62 -11.88
CA GLN A 682 -22.13 17.33 -11.30
C GLN A 682 -22.53 16.29 -12.37
N ALA A 683 -22.86 16.73 -13.58
CA ALA A 683 -23.23 15.87 -14.71
C ALA A 683 -22.23 16.06 -15.87
N HIS A 684 -22.24 15.16 -16.85
CA HIS A 684 -21.44 15.22 -18.10
C HIS A 684 -21.79 16.41 -19.03
N VAL A 685 -22.19 17.56 -18.47
CA VAL A 685 -22.43 18.82 -19.18
C VAL A 685 -21.15 19.65 -19.12
N ALA A 686 -20.72 20.17 -20.26
CA ALA A 686 -19.49 20.92 -20.44
C ALA A 686 -19.40 22.12 -19.47
N GLY A 687 -18.38 22.12 -18.60
CA GLY A 687 -17.99 23.32 -17.84
C GLY A 687 -17.39 24.38 -18.77
N GLU A 688 -17.19 25.60 -18.25
CA GLU A 688 -16.52 26.66 -19.01
C GLU A 688 -15.04 26.31 -19.23
N GLU A 689 -14.59 26.28 -20.49
CA GLU A 689 -13.20 26.01 -20.83
C GLU A 689 -12.30 27.21 -20.55
N ASN A 690 -11.08 26.91 -20.11
CA ASN A 690 -10.06 27.89 -19.81
C ASN A 690 -8.91 27.82 -20.85
N PRO A 691 -8.75 28.84 -21.72
CA PRO A 691 -7.71 28.84 -22.74
C PRO A 691 -6.29 29.00 -22.15
N SER A 692 -6.14 29.59 -20.95
CA SER A 692 -4.84 29.73 -20.29
C SER A 692 -4.27 28.39 -19.79
N TRP A 693 -5.10 27.33 -19.72
CA TRP A 693 -4.70 25.97 -19.38
C TRP A 693 -3.45 25.49 -20.12
N CYS A 694 -3.31 25.90 -21.37
CA CYS A 694 -2.23 25.46 -22.23
C CYS A 694 -0.83 25.92 -21.78
N GLN A 695 -0.76 26.92 -20.91
CA GLN A 695 0.47 27.47 -20.35
C GLN A 695 1.04 26.60 -19.23
N ASN A 696 0.23 25.71 -18.63
CA ASN A 696 0.70 24.82 -17.57
C ASN A 696 1.81 23.88 -18.07
N PRO A 697 2.72 23.43 -17.16
CA PRO A 697 3.64 22.35 -17.45
C PRO A 697 2.92 21.13 -18.02
N GLN A 698 3.42 20.53 -19.10
CA GLN A 698 2.86 19.31 -19.69
C GLN A 698 3.93 18.23 -19.69
N PHE A 699 3.62 17.06 -19.12
CA PHE A 699 4.53 15.93 -19.01
C PHE A 699 4.08 14.79 -19.91
N TRP A 700 4.98 14.30 -20.75
CA TRP A 700 4.74 13.19 -21.67
C TRP A 700 5.12 11.86 -21.05
N LEU A 701 4.14 10.97 -20.95
CA LEU A 701 4.23 9.65 -20.33
C LEU A 701 4.20 8.53 -21.38
N ARG A 702 5.19 7.64 -21.34
CA ARG A 702 5.32 6.46 -22.22
C ARG A 702 6.14 5.36 -21.56
N PHE A 703 6.23 4.18 -22.16
CA PHE A 703 7.14 3.16 -21.65
C PHE A 703 8.62 3.54 -21.81
N ALA A 704 9.46 3.03 -20.92
CA ALA A 704 10.90 3.16 -21.02
C ALA A 704 11.48 2.16 -22.03
N GLU A 705 11.94 2.67 -23.17
CA GLU A 705 12.49 1.88 -24.29
C GLU A 705 13.93 2.26 -24.63
N ARG A 706 14.73 2.69 -23.63
CA ARG A 706 16.05 3.31 -23.86
C ARG A 706 17.08 2.33 -24.45
N SER A 707 17.00 1.05 -24.11
CA SER A 707 17.91 0.01 -24.63
C SER A 707 17.16 -1.16 -25.29
N PRO A 708 17.80 -1.90 -26.22
CA PRO A 708 17.25 -3.14 -26.78
C PRO A 708 16.89 -4.18 -25.71
N ARG A 709 17.69 -4.24 -24.63
CA ARG A 709 17.47 -5.14 -23.48
C ARG A 709 16.20 -4.77 -22.70
N GLU A 710 15.98 -3.48 -22.43
CA GLU A 710 14.76 -3.00 -21.78
C GLU A 710 13.53 -3.22 -22.66
N ARG A 711 13.63 -2.97 -23.97
CA ARG A 711 12.55 -3.28 -24.93
C ARG A 711 12.19 -4.77 -24.92
N ARG A 712 13.18 -5.66 -24.90
CA ARG A 712 12.93 -7.12 -24.82
C ARG A 712 12.26 -7.51 -23.51
N ARG A 713 12.71 -6.96 -22.38
CA ARG A 713 12.14 -7.21 -21.05
C ARG A 713 10.70 -6.67 -20.95
N LEU A 714 10.48 -5.44 -21.40
CA LEU A 714 9.17 -4.81 -21.45
C LEU A 714 8.21 -5.60 -22.34
N ARG A 715 8.62 -6.00 -23.56
CA ARG A 715 7.79 -6.83 -24.44
C ARG A 715 7.37 -8.13 -23.77
N LYS A 716 8.29 -8.83 -23.10
CA LYS A 716 7.98 -10.06 -22.35
C LYS A 716 6.96 -9.82 -21.23
N LEU A 717 7.13 -8.73 -20.46
CA LEU A 717 6.18 -8.36 -19.39
C LEU A 717 4.80 -7.94 -19.95
N LEU A 718 4.79 -7.29 -21.12
CA LEU A 718 3.57 -6.85 -21.80
C LEU A 718 2.84 -7.97 -22.53
N THR A 719 3.49 -9.08 -22.89
CA THR A 719 2.81 -10.23 -23.52
C THR A 719 1.71 -10.79 -22.61
N ALA A 720 1.93 -10.76 -21.29
CA ALA A 720 1.02 -11.29 -20.29
C ALA A 720 -0.17 -10.37 -19.93
N LYS A 721 -0.15 -9.09 -20.32
CA LYS A 721 -1.19 -8.12 -19.97
C LYS A 721 -1.69 -7.33 -21.19
N ALA A 722 -3.02 -7.22 -21.33
CA ALA A 722 -3.64 -6.34 -22.32
C ALA A 722 -3.69 -4.87 -21.86
N TYR A 723 -3.61 -4.65 -20.55
CA TYR A 723 -3.78 -3.34 -19.95
C TYR A 723 -2.79 -3.07 -18.81
N VAL A 724 -2.57 -1.79 -18.52
CA VAL A 724 -1.72 -1.26 -17.46
C VAL A 724 -2.54 -0.40 -16.52
N THR A 725 -2.18 -0.41 -15.23
CA THR A 725 -2.73 0.49 -14.22
C THR A 725 -1.68 1.56 -13.91
N ILE A 726 -2.09 2.81 -13.90
CA ILE A 726 -1.22 3.95 -13.58
C ILE A 726 -1.90 4.79 -12.51
N LYS A 727 -1.16 5.13 -11.45
CA LYS A 727 -1.60 6.13 -10.48
C LYS A 727 -0.71 7.37 -10.58
N VAL A 728 -1.32 8.52 -10.81
CA VAL A 728 -0.65 9.81 -10.88
C VAL A 728 -1.03 10.60 -9.64
N ILE A 729 -0.04 11.05 -8.88
CA ILE A 729 -0.21 11.78 -7.63
C ILE A 729 0.50 13.12 -7.81
N LEU A 730 -0.23 14.21 -7.59
CA LEU A 730 0.31 15.55 -7.59
C LEU A 730 0.30 16.05 -6.15
N ARG A 731 1.43 16.60 -5.69
CA ARG A 731 1.58 17.19 -4.36
C ARG A 731 2.10 18.62 -4.50
N LYS A 732 1.41 19.59 -3.92
CA LYS A 732 1.89 20.97 -3.83
C LYS A 732 3.00 21.03 -2.77
N THR A 733 4.24 21.23 -3.18
CA THR A 733 5.40 21.27 -2.27
C THR A 733 5.53 22.64 -1.60
N SER A 734 5.13 23.72 -2.27
CA SER A 734 5.06 25.07 -1.68
C SER A 734 4.03 25.17 -0.55
N HIS A 735 3.02 24.29 -0.54
CA HIS A 735 2.08 24.18 0.57
C HIS A 735 2.78 23.77 1.88
N ARG A 736 3.87 23.00 1.82
CA ARG A 736 4.54 22.47 3.02
C ARG A 736 5.44 23.50 3.71
N ALA A 737 5.97 24.48 2.98
CA ALA A 737 6.84 25.55 3.50
C ALA A 737 6.08 26.65 4.27
N LEU A 738 4.78 26.85 3.98
CA LEU A 738 3.92 27.86 4.62
C LEU A 738 3.29 27.38 5.95
N LEU A 739 3.51 26.13 6.37
CA LEU A 739 2.82 25.48 7.51
C LEU A 739 3.45 25.78 8.89
N GLY A 740 4.47 26.61 8.96
CA GLY A 740 4.96 27.16 10.23
C GLY A 740 4.04 28.26 10.77
N ASN A 741 3.16 27.92 11.73
CA ASN A 741 2.60 28.82 12.77
C ASN A 741 1.28 29.63 12.62
N LYS A 742 0.23 29.31 11.82
CA LYS A 742 -1.05 30.09 11.89
C LYS A 742 -2.39 29.35 11.64
N SER A 743 -3.02 28.76 12.67
CA SER A 743 -4.19 27.85 12.59
C SER A 743 -5.53 28.39 12.03
N ARG A 744 -5.74 29.71 11.95
CA ARG A 744 -7.03 30.30 11.54
C ARG A 744 -7.08 30.70 10.06
N GLN A 745 -6.06 31.41 9.55
CA GLN A 745 -5.90 31.67 8.10
C GLN A 745 -5.81 30.34 7.30
N GLN A 746 -5.28 29.29 7.92
CA GLN A 746 -5.19 27.92 7.38
C GLN A 746 -6.55 27.30 7.00
N ARG A 747 -7.61 27.53 7.77
CA ARG A 747 -8.95 26.98 7.48
C ARG A 747 -9.68 27.76 6.39
N GLU A 748 -9.31 29.02 6.18
CA GLU A 748 -9.88 29.87 5.13
C GLU A 748 -9.18 29.64 3.79
N ALA A 749 -7.84 29.53 3.76
CA ALA A 749 -7.08 29.16 2.57
C ALA A 749 -7.39 27.74 2.05
N ALA A 750 -7.78 26.81 2.93
CA ALA A 750 -8.22 25.47 2.53
C ALA A 750 -9.64 25.43 1.93
N LYS A 751 -10.42 26.52 2.07
CA LYS A 751 -11.72 26.70 1.41
C LYS A 751 -11.60 27.49 0.11
N ASP A 752 -10.49 28.18 -0.09
CA ASP A 752 -10.20 28.93 -1.29
C ASP A 752 -9.87 27.98 -2.45
N ARG A 753 -10.75 28.00 -3.45
CA ARG A 753 -10.66 27.12 -4.62
C ARG A 753 -9.43 27.42 -5.47
N ALA A 754 -8.90 28.64 -5.43
CA ALA A 754 -7.66 29.00 -6.12
C ALA A 754 -6.48 28.11 -5.70
N ASN A 755 -6.50 27.62 -4.46
CA ASN A 755 -5.44 26.78 -3.90
C ASN A 755 -5.62 25.28 -4.15
N PHE A 756 -6.77 24.85 -4.69
CA PHE A 756 -6.98 23.45 -5.06
C PHE A 756 -5.97 23.01 -6.10
N VAL A 757 -5.58 21.74 -6.01
CA VAL A 757 -4.59 21.13 -6.90
C VAL A 757 -5.34 20.15 -7.79
N GLY A 758 -4.92 20.01 -9.05
CA GLY A 758 -5.52 19.05 -9.96
C GLY A 758 -4.59 18.56 -11.06
N ILE A 759 -5.02 17.50 -11.73
CA ILE A 759 -4.30 16.84 -12.80
C ILE A 759 -5.29 16.57 -13.92
N THR A 760 -4.89 16.83 -15.15
CA THR A 760 -5.58 16.32 -16.34
C THR A 760 -4.68 15.38 -17.10
N ALA A 761 -5.21 14.22 -17.48
CA ALA A 761 -4.58 13.25 -18.35
C ALA A 761 -5.29 13.24 -19.71
N VAL A 762 -4.54 13.38 -20.79
CA VAL A 762 -5.05 13.39 -22.17
C VAL A 762 -4.28 12.38 -23.00
N ARG A 763 -4.98 11.64 -23.87
CA ARG A 763 -4.31 10.75 -24.84
C ARG A 763 -3.67 11.57 -25.96
N VAL A 764 -2.41 11.27 -26.27
CA VAL A 764 -1.72 11.87 -27.43
C VAL A 764 -2.27 11.24 -28.71
N ALA A 765 -2.60 12.07 -29.70
CA ALA A 765 -3.03 11.60 -31.01
C ALA A 765 -1.80 11.16 -31.84
N SER A 766 -1.90 10.04 -32.56
CA SER A 766 -0.91 9.66 -33.55
C SER A 766 -0.83 10.75 -34.63
N HIS A 767 0.38 11.28 -34.88
CA HIS A 767 0.64 12.29 -35.90
C HIS A 767 0.32 11.72 -37.30
N VAL A 768 -0.90 11.92 -37.79
CA VAL A 768 -1.18 11.92 -39.23
C VAL A 768 -1.29 13.40 -39.60
N ALA A 769 -0.23 13.95 -40.20
CA ALA A 769 -0.29 15.31 -40.74
C ALA A 769 -1.44 15.37 -41.77
N PRO A 770 -2.47 16.21 -41.57
CA PRO A 770 -3.47 16.40 -42.62
C PRO A 770 -2.77 17.05 -43.82
N PRO A 771 -3.12 16.66 -45.06
CA PRO A 771 -2.54 17.28 -46.24
C PRO A 771 -2.83 18.79 -46.22
N PRO A 772 -1.89 19.65 -46.63
CA PRO A 772 -2.14 21.08 -46.71
C PRO A 772 -3.28 21.31 -47.71
N VAL A 773 -4.38 21.89 -47.24
CA VAL A 773 -5.47 22.34 -48.11
C VAL A 773 -5.00 23.64 -48.75
N VAL A 774 -4.37 23.54 -49.92
CA VAL A 774 -4.08 24.71 -50.77
C VAL A 774 -5.33 24.94 -51.62
N VAL A 775 -6.27 25.76 -51.16
CA VAL A 775 -7.39 26.23 -52.00
C VAL A 775 -7.00 27.58 -52.59
N GLY A 776 -6.27 27.55 -53.69
CA GLY A 776 -6.08 28.75 -54.50
C GLY A 776 -7.39 29.08 -55.24
N GLY A 777 -8.17 30.03 -54.74
CA GLY A 777 -9.30 30.59 -55.49
C GLY A 777 -10.30 31.37 -54.63
N SER A 778 -10.78 32.50 -55.16
CA SER A 778 -11.79 33.40 -54.60
C SER A 778 -12.89 32.69 -53.78
N GLY A 779 -13.27 33.31 -52.65
CA GLY A 779 -14.08 32.77 -51.55
C GLY A 779 -15.45 32.13 -51.89
N SER A 780 -15.87 32.14 -53.15
CA SER A 780 -17.04 31.41 -53.64
C SER A 780 -16.77 29.91 -53.90
N SER A 781 -15.54 29.50 -54.20
CA SER A 781 -15.21 28.10 -54.56
C SER A 781 -14.93 27.20 -53.34
N ALA A 782 -14.31 27.76 -52.29
CA ALA A 782 -13.97 27.03 -51.05
C ALA A 782 -15.21 26.56 -50.25
N ALA A 783 -16.25 27.41 -50.18
CA ALA A 783 -17.50 27.09 -49.47
C ALA A 783 -18.26 25.91 -50.11
N THR A 784 -18.10 25.70 -51.42
CA THR A 784 -18.74 24.61 -52.17
C THR A 784 -18.00 23.28 -51.99
N GLN A 785 -16.66 23.31 -51.95
CA GLN A 785 -15.84 22.11 -51.71
C GLN A 785 -15.88 21.63 -50.25
N LEU A 786 -15.98 22.55 -49.27
CA LEU A 786 -16.13 22.22 -47.86
C LEU A 786 -17.52 21.63 -47.51
N ARG A 787 -18.57 22.02 -48.25
CA ARG A 787 -19.91 21.42 -48.12
C ARG A 787 -19.97 19.94 -48.56
N ALA A 788 -19.03 19.50 -49.39
CA ALA A 788 -18.87 18.10 -49.78
C ALA A 788 -18.15 17.27 -48.70
N HIS A 789 -17.21 17.86 -47.95
CA HIS A 789 -16.49 17.19 -46.86
C HIS A 789 -17.26 17.11 -45.52
N ALA A 790 -18.29 17.94 -45.33
CA ALA A 790 -19.11 17.95 -44.11
C ALA A 790 -20.17 16.83 -44.04
N LYS A 791 -20.38 16.06 -45.11
CA LYS A 791 -21.26 14.89 -45.10
C LYS A 791 -20.42 13.64 -44.84
N GLY A 792 -20.65 13.00 -43.69
CA GLY A 792 -20.05 11.69 -43.38
C GLY A 792 -20.35 10.65 -44.47
N GLN A 793 -19.47 9.65 -44.59
CA GLN A 793 -19.64 8.53 -45.54
C GLN A 793 -21.04 7.94 -45.42
N LYS A 794 -21.79 7.90 -46.53
CA LYS A 794 -23.10 7.25 -46.54
C LYS A 794 -22.89 5.75 -46.48
N THR A 795 -23.43 5.13 -45.43
CA THR A 795 -23.48 3.67 -45.33
C THR A 795 -24.86 3.16 -45.70
N ASN A 796 -24.97 1.94 -46.20
CA ASN A 796 -26.25 1.24 -46.31
C ASN A 796 -26.74 0.78 -44.91
N PHE A 797 -27.92 0.16 -44.84
CA PHE A 797 -28.50 -0.38 -43.60
C PHE A 797 -27.64 -1.47 -42.92
N LEU A 798 -26.59 -1.96 -43.59
CA LEU A 798 -25.64 -2.96 -43.09
C LEU A 798 -24.29 -2.34 -42.67
N GLY A 799 -24.12 -1.02 -42.77
CA GLY A 799 -22.90 -0.32 -42.37
C GLY A 799 -21.80 -0.28 -43.44
N GLU A 800 -22.07 -0.73 -44.67
CA GLU A 800 -21.11 -0.69 -45.78
C GLU A 800 -21.15 0.66 -46.49
N ILE A 801 -19.98 1.21 -46.81
CA ILE A 801 -19.82 2.52 -47.46
C ILE A 801 -20.38 2.45 -48.89
N VAL A 802 -21.34 3.31 -49.21
CA VAL A 802 -21.96 3.44 -50.54
C VAL A 802 -21.26 4.56 -51.29
N ASP A 803 -20.49 4.19 -52.33
CA ASP A 803 -19.85 5.17 -53.19
C ASP A 803 -20.87 5.88 -54.10
N SER A 804 -20.69 7.20 -54.25
CA SER A 804 -21.53 8.06 -55.10
C SER A 804 -21.40 7.67 -56.58
N PRO A 805 -22.49 7.66 -57.38
CA PRO A 805 -22.46 7.29 -58.80
C PRO A 805 -21.57 8.18 -59.70
N TYR A 806 -21.08 9.31 -59.18
CA TYR A 806 -20.27 10.27 -59.93
C TYR A 806 -18.75 10.05 -59.87
N ALA A 807 -18.25 9.05 -59.11
CA ALA A 807 -16.81 8.81 -58.95
C ALA A 807 -16.15 8.05 -60.13
N LYS A 808 -16.91 7.64 -61.15
CA LYS A 808 -16.41 6.79 -62.25
C LYS A 808 -15.78 7.53 -63.45
N ALA A 809 -15.58 8.85 -63.39
CA ALA A 809 -15.07 9.60 -64.54
C ALA A 809 -13.54 9.78 -64.61
N ASN A 810 -12.79 9.58 -63.52
CA ASN A 810 -11.33 9.87 -63.49
C ASN A 810 -10.40 8.64 -63.48
N ALA A 811 -10.94 7.43 -63.60
CA ALA A 811 -10.16 6.17 -63.62
C ALA A 811 -10.07 5.56 -65.03
N ILE A 812 -10.10 6.38 -66.08
CA ILE A 812 -9.87 5.95 -67.48
C ILE A 812 -8.62 6.68 -68.01
N SER A 813 -7.48 6.43 -67.39
CA SER A 813 -6.20 6.42 -68.11
C SER A 813 -5.21 5.64 -67.26
N LYS A 814 -4.45 4.73 -67.89
CA LYS A 814 -3.48 3.81 -67.26
C LYS A 814 -4.06 2.50 -66.69
N ALA A 815 -4.84 1.81 -67.50
CA ALA A 815 -4.81 0.35 -67.52
C ALA A 815 -4.64 -0.10 -68.97
N SER A 816 -3.39 -0.28 -69.40
CA SER A 816 -3.09 -1.11 -70.55
C SER A 816 -1.79 -1.87 -70.31
N ILE A 817 -1.85 -3.13 -70.72
CA ILE A 817 -0.78 -4.11 -70.90
C ILE A 817 -0.52 -5.07 -69.72
N ARG A 818 -1.21 -6.19 -69.88
CA ARG A 818 -1.05 -7.54 -69.32
C ARG A 818 0.40 -8.07 -69.33
N GLY A 819 0.73 -8.79 -68.25
CA GLY A 819 0.86 -10.26 -68.29
C GLY A 819 2.26 -10.86 -68.38
N THR A 820 2.61 -11.74 -67.43
CA THR A 820 2.71 -13.20 -67.65
C THR A 820 3.06 -13.94 -66.34
N LYS A 821 2.60 -15.18 -66.25
CA LYS A 821 2.72 -16.13 -65.14
C LYS A 821 4.05 -16.91 -65.23
N PHE A 822 4.58 -17.41 -64.11
CA PHE A 822 5.10 -18.80 -64.00
C PHE A 822 5.14 -19.26 -62.52
N ARG A 823 5.28 -20.58 -62.34
CA ARG A 823 4.75 -21.44 -61.26
C ARG A 823 5.86 -22.40 -60.79
N ASN A 824 5.96 -22.62 -59.46
CA ASN A 824 6.66 -23.71 -58.69
C ASN A 824 8.19 -23.88 -58.98
N ASN A 825 9.09 -24.33 -58.10
CA ASN A 825 9.08 -25.45 -57.15
C ASN A 825 10.37 -25.42 -56.26
N ASP A 826 10.28 -26.01 -55.07
CA ASP A 826 11.26 -26.79 -54.26
C ASP A 826 12.70 -26.36 -53.86
N SER A 827 12.95 -26.57 -52.55
CA SER A 827 14.08 -27.28 -51.89
C SER A 827 15.36 -26.56 -51.37
N ILE A 828 15.53 -26.68 -50.04
CA ILE A 828 16.69 -27.13 -49.23
C ILE A 828 18.06 -26.43 -49.39
N GLY A 829 18.61 -25.97 -48.26
CA GLY A 829 20.05 -25.75 -48.06
C GLY A 829 20.40 -25.07 -46.73
N ASN A 830 20.84 -25.86 -45.74
CA ASN A 830 21.55 -25.42 -44.53
C ASN A 830 23.03 -25.11 -44.84
N ALA A 831 23.59 -24.11 -44.16
CA ALA A 831 24.99 -24.01 -43.67
C ALA A 831 25.11 -22.60 -43.03
N GLU A 832 25.30 -22.47 -41.72
CA GLU A 832 26.61 -22.41 -41.04
C GLU A 832 27.45 -21.21 -41.53
N ASP A 833 27.57 -20.19 -40.68
CA ASP A 833 28.77 -19.37 -40.54
C ASP A 833 28.82 -18.85 -39.09
N ASP A 834 29.77 -19.42 -38.36
CA ASP A 834 30.36 -18.90 -37.14
C ASP A 834 31.12 -17.60 -37.46
N ASP A 835 31.10 -16.62 -36.55
CA ASP A 835 32.27 -15.78 -36.35
C ASP A 835 32.33 -15.20 -34.94
N VAL A 836 33.56 -15.25 -34.42
CA VAL A 836 34.05 -15.06 -33.07
C VAL A 836 34.56 -13.62 -32.88
N ASP A 837 34.37 -13.09 -31.67
CA ASP A 837 35.05 -12.00 -30.94
C ASP A 837 35.68 -10.80 -31.70
N ASP A 838 35.33 -9.58 -31.31
CA ASP A 838 36.34 -8.55 -31.01
C ASP A 838 35.80 -7.45 -30.07
N ASP A 839 36.48 -7.30 -28.93
CA ASP A 839 36.33 -6.25 -27.94
C ASP A 839 37.12 -5.00 -28.38
N GLY A 840 36.46 -3.87 -28.55
CA GLY A 840 37.13 -2.61 -28.89
C GLY A 840 36.29 -1.38 -28.58
N GLU A 841 36.37 -0.90 -27.35
CA GLU A 841 35.94 0.45 -26.94
C GLU A 841 36.76 1.52 -27.71
N PRO A 842 36.15 2.56 -28.31
CA PRO A 842 36.85 3.80 -28.61
C PRO A 842 36.33 4.96 -27.74
N PRO A 843 37.18 5.97 -27.50
CA PRO A 843 37.07 6.86 -26.36
C PRO A 843 36.05 7.98 -26.55
N ALA A 844 35.66 8.57 -25.41
CA ALA A 844 34.88 9.79 -25.32
C ALA A 844 35.47 10.93 -26.18
N GLN A 845 34.73 11.36 -27.19
CA GLN A 845 34.91 12.66 -27.83
C GLN A 845 33.71 13.57 -27.50
N THR A 846 34.02 14.63 -26.78
CA THR A 846 33.19 15.79 -26.55
C THR A 846 33.04 16.58 -27.86
N ASP A 847 31.96 16.33 -28.60
CA ASP A 847 31.54 17.20 -29.69
C ASP A 847 30.34 18.04 -29.27
N ALA A 848 30.63 19.31 -28.98
CA ALA A 848 29.65 20.38 -28.97
C ALA A 848 29.15 20.60 -30.40
N GLN A 849 28.06 19.91 -30.77
CA GLN A 849 27.30 20.23 -31.98
C GLN A 849 26.06 21.05 -31.63
N SER A 850 25.87 22.14 -32.37
CA SER A 850 24.80 23.11 -32.23
C SER A 850 23.40 22.47 -32.25
N GLY A 851 22.55 22.93 -31.34
CA GLY A 851 21.21 22.40 -31.11
C GLY A 851 20.32 22.34 -32.35
N VAL A 852 19.92 21.13 -32.69
CA VAL A 852 18.66 20.83 -33.39
C VAL A 852 17.77 20.14 -32.36
N LEU A 853 16.61 20.71 -32.04
CA LEU A 853 15.61 20.09 -31.16
C LEU A 853 15.22 18.70 -31.72
N PRO A 854 15.15 17.64 -30.89
CA PRO A 854 14.76 16.33 -31.39
C PRO A 854 13.29 16.34 -31.83
N SER A 855 13.06 15.92 -33.08
CA SER A 855 11.78 15.80 -33.79
C SER A 855 10.78 14.78 -33.20
N ASN A 856 10.91 14.42 -31.92
CA ASN A 856 10.26 13.24 -31.31
C ASN A 856 9.29 13.56 -30.15
N PHE A 857 9.13 14.82 -29.75
CA PHE A 857 8.12 15.21 -28.74
C PHE A 857 6.75 15.47 -29.38
N PRO A 858 5.63 15.11 -28.71
CA PRO A 858 4.30 15.44 -29.21
C PRO A 858 4.04 16.95 -29.14
N THR A 859 3.17 17.46 -30.02
CA THR A 859 2.72 18.86 -29.95
C THR A 859 2.05 19.15 -28.59
N PRO A 860 2.37 20.29 -27.94
CA PRO A 860 1.68 20.73 -26.73
C PRO A 860 0.16 20.79 -26.92
N LYS A 861 -0.60 20.43 -25.88
CA LYS A 861 -2.06 20.43 -25.95
C LYS A 861 -2.60 21.82 -25.59
N PHE A 862 -3.34 22.45 -26.52
CA PHE A 862 -3.98 23.76 -26.31
C PHE A 862 -5.44 23.64 -25.90
N PHE A 863 -6.22 22.91 -26.69
CA PHE A 863 -7.59 22.49 -26.39
C PHE A 863 -7.68 20.97 -26.48
N VAL A 864 -8.67 20.40 -25.82
CA VAL A 864 -8.97 18.97 -25.91
C VAL A 864 -10.28 18.82 -26.69
N LYS A 865 -10.34 17.89 -27.64
CA LYS A 865 -11.56 17.70 -28.43
C LYS A 865 -12.59 16.88 -27.66
N PRO A 866 -13.90 17.11 -27.84
CA PRO A 866 -14.94 16.31 -27.18
C PRO A 866 -14.87 14.80 -27.47
N THR A 867 -14.25 14.42 -28.59
CA THR A 867 -14.05 13.04 -29.03
C THR A 867 -12.75 12.41 -28.51
N GLU A 868 -11.84 13.20 -27.95
CA GLU A 868 -10.59 12.70 -27.37
C GLU A 868 -10.83 12.12 -25.98
N TRP A 869 -9.97 11.19 -25.59
CA TRP A 869 -9.97 10.67 -24.23
C TRP A 869 -9.30 11.68 -23.29
N CYS A 870 -10.01 12.05 -22.23
CA CYS A 870 -9.59 13.03 -21.24
C CYS A 870 -10.11 12.64 -19.85
N ARG A 871 -9.26 12.76 -18.82
CA ARG A 871 -9.61 12.54 -17.42
C ARG A 871 -9.05 13.63 -16.53
N LEU A 872 -9.90 14.13 -15.63
CA LEU A 872 -9.55 15.16 -14.65
C LEU A 872 -9.65 14.58 -13.23
N SER A 873 -8.77 15.01 -12.32
CA SER A 873 -8.94 14.77 -10.88
C SER A 873 -10.12 15.59 -10.33
N SER A 874 -10.59 15.27 -9.12
CA SER A 874 -11.75 15.97 -8.54
C SER A 874 -11.50 17.38 -8.01
N TYR A 875 -10.25 17.85 -7.92
CA TYR A 875 -9.88 19.13 -7.29
C TYR A 875 -10.46 19.23 -5.87
N SER A 876 -10.31 18.17 -5.07
CA SER A 876 -10.92 18.07 -3.74
C SER A 876 -10.03 18.57 -2.59
N SER A 877 -8.76 18.87 -2.86
CA SER A 877 -7.77 19.20 -1.85
C SER A 877 -6.76 20.24 -2.33
N PRO A 878 -6.34 21.17 -1.45
CA PRO A 878 -5.28 22.15 -1.74
C PRO A 878 -3.86 21.59 -1.60
N ALA A 879 -3.72 20.37 -1.06
CA ALA A 879 -2.42 19.76 -0.79
C ALA A 879 -2.01 18.75 -1.87
N SER A 880 -2.97 17.99 -2.39
CA SER A 880 -2.70 16.91 -3.33
C SER A 880 -3.90 16.53 -4.18
N ALA A 881 -3.64 16.03 -5.38
CA ALA A 881 -4.63 15.43 -6.28
C ALA A 881 -4.17 14.05 -6.75
N CYS A 882 -5.12 13.18 -7.12
CA CYS A 882 -4.80 11.84 -7.57
C CYS A 882 -5.65 11.41 -8.77
N LEU A 883 -4.98 10.93 -9.83
CA LEU A 883 -5.62 10.22 -10.93
C LEU A 883 -5.28 8.73 -10.85
N TYR A 884 -6.28 7.90 -10.58
CA TYR A 884 -6.15 6.44 -10.63
C TYR A 884 -6.71 5.92 -11.95
N LEU A 885 -5.82 5.69 -12.92
CA LEU A 885 -6.15 5.31 -14.28
C LEU A 885 -6.06 3.79 -14.45
N ARG A 886 -7.23 3.15 -14.50
CA ARG A 886 -7.36 1.70 -14.59
C ARG A 886 -7.48 1.22 -16.03
N LYS A 887 -6.87 0.08 -16.31
CA LYS A 887 -6.96 -0.64 -17.59
C LYS A 887 -6.57 0.22 -18.80
N ILE A 888 -5.50 1.02 -18.71
CA ILE A 888 -4.94 1.72 -19.86
C ILE A 888 -4.44 0.69 -20.88
N PRO A 889 -4.88 0.71 -22.14
CA PRO A 889 -4.36 -0.20 -23.17
C PRO A 889 -2.86 0.01 -23.31
N LYS A 890 -2.07 -1.07 -23.25
CA LYS A 890 -0.60 -0.98 -23.36
C LYS A 890 -0.14 -0.29 -24.65
N GLU A 891 -0.89 -0.47 -25.74
CA GLU A 891 -0.62 0.13 -27.05
C GLU A 891 -0.55 1.66 -26.99
N TRP A 892 -1.25 2.29 -26.04
CA TRP A 892 -1.22 3.75 -25.89
C TRP A 892 0.16 4.27 -25.48
N LEU A 893 0.95 3.46 -24.76
CA LEU A 893 2.22 3.88 -24.15
C LEU A 893 3.45 3.38 -24.92
N LEU A 894 3.26 2.56 -25.95
CA LEU A 894 4.34 2.09 -26.83
C LEU A 894 4.85 3.23 -27.72
N ALA A 895 6.15 3.21 -28.02
CA ALA A 895 6.71 4.10 -29.03
C ALA A 895 6.16 3.73 -30.42
N SER A 896 5.86 4.74 -31.24
CA SER A 896 5.44 4.56 -32.63
C SER A 896 6.66 4.23 -33.50
N ASP A 897 7.19 3.02 -33.39
CA ASP A 897 8.21 2.54 -34.32
C ASP A 897 7.53 2.21 -35.67
N SER A 898 7.97 2.89 -36.75
CA SER A 898 7.69 2.62 -38.18
C SER A 898 6.46 3.30 -38.85
N GLN A 899 6.74 3.92 -40.01
CA GLN A 899 5.79 4.52 -40.96
C GLN A 899 4.90 3.49 -41.70
N SER A 900 4.87 2.22 -41.30
CA SER A 900 4.22 1.14 -42.06
C SER A 900 2.97 0.52 -41.42
N ALA A 901 2.51 1.00 -40.26
CA ALA A 901 1.30 0.45 -39.63
C ALA A 901 0.06 1.31 -39.92
N VAL A 902 -0.54 1.12 -41.10
CA VAL A 902 -1.91 1.57 -41.40
C VAL A 902 -2.90 0.63 -40.69
N SER A 903 -2.99 0.76 -39.36
CA SER A 903 -4.14 0.28 -38.58
C SER A 903 -4.35 1.18 -37.37
N SER A 904 -5.60 1.46 -37.04
CA SER A 904 -6.12 2.61 -36.29
C SER A 904 -5.83 2.66 -34.77
N SER A 905 -4.65 2.24 -34.30
CA SER A 905 -4.33 2.24 -32.85
C SER A 905 -2.91 2.68 -32.45
N GLY A 906 -2.15 3.29 -33.37
CA GLY A 906 -0.74 3.68 -33.18
C GLY A 906 -0.43 4.54 -31.95
N GLY A 907 0.66 4.15 -31.26
CA GLY A 907 1.14 4.69 -29.99
C GLY A 907 1.54 6.18 -30.02
N GLY A 908 1.49 6.81 -28.85
CA GLY A 908 1.76 8.24 -28.70
C GLY A 908 1.91 8.72 -27.25
N GLY A 909 1.58 7.90 -26.25
CA GLY A 909 1.69 8.22 -24.82
C GLY A 909 0.48 8.99 -24.25
N LEU A 910 0.63 9.43 -23.00
CA LEU A 910 -0.31 10.31 -22.31
C LEU A 910 0.37 11.65 -22.00
N LEU A 911 -0.38 12.75 -22.07
CA LEU A 911 0.02 14.03 -21.52
C LEU A 911 -0.62 14.21 -20.14
N LEU A 912 0.22 14.48 -19.14
CA LEU A 912 -0.17 14.82 -17.78
C LEU A 912 0.08 16.30 -17.55
N VAL A 913 -0.95 17.03 -17.17
CA VAL A 913 -0.87 18.48 -16.96
C VAL A 913 -1.28 18.78 -15.52
N PRO A 914 -0.31 19.03 -14.62
CA PRO A 914 -0.57 19.45 -13.24
C PRO A 914 -0.96 20.93 -13.16
N THR A 915 -1.98 21.25 -12.37
CA THR A 915 -2.55 22.60 -12.29
C THR A 915 -3.01 22.98 -10.89
N LEU A 916 -3.22 24.28 -10.71
CA LEU A 916 -3.95 24.84 -9.58
C LEU A 916 -5.39 25.19 -9.97
N GLY A 917 -6.22 25.50 -8.98
CA GLY A 917 -7.66 25.66 -9.14
C GLY A 917 -8.07 26.93 -9.87
N GLU A 918 -7.17 27.92 -9.97
CA GLU A 918 -7.36 29.14 -10.75
C GLU A 918 -6.09 29.51 -11.54
N PRO A 919 -6.22 30.22 -12.69
CA PRO A 919 -5.09 30.81 -13.40
C PRO A 919 -4.36 31.87 -12.57
N GLY A 920 -3.08 32.09 -12.84
CA GLY A 920 -2.27 33.11 -12.18
C GLY A 920 -1.79 32.74 -10.76
N ILE A 921 -2.12 31.55 -10.26
CA ILE A 921 -1.65 31.12 -8.94
C ILE A 921 -0.28 30.45 -9.05
N GLU A 922 0.66 30.92 -8.25
CA GLU A 922 2.01 30.38 -8.21
C GLU A 922 2.18 29.24 -7.20
N GLY A 923 3.19 28.40 -7.44
CA GLY A 923 3.59 27.38 -6.49
C GLY A 923 4.59 26.40 -7.06
N SER A 924 5.00 25.45 -6.22
CA SER A 924 5.86 24.34 -6.63
C SER A 924 5.16 23.01 -6.35
N PHE A 925 5.50 22.00 -7.13
CA PHE A 925 4.89 20.68 -7.00
C PHE A 925 5.85 19.53 -7.26
N GLU A 926 5.42 18.37 -6.78
CA GLU A 926 5.96 17.05 -7.06
C GLU A 926 4.85 16.24 -7.77
N LEU A 927 5.16 15.75 -8.96
CA LEU A 927 4.33 14.85 -9.76
C LEU A 927 4.93 13.45 -9.70
N GLN A 928 4.22 12.53 -9.05
CA GLN A 928 4.62 11.14 -8.89
C GLN A 928 3.72 10.23 -9.75
N ILE A 929 4.34 9.32 -10.50
CA ILE A 929 3.65 8.36 -11.37
C ILE A 929 4.04 6.95 -10.94
N ASP A 930 3.07 6.14 -10.51
CA ASP A 930 3.26 4.74 -10.15
C ASP A 930 2.75 3.81 -11.25
N CYS A 931 3.50 2.73 -11.51
CA CYS A 931 3.16 1.72 -12.51
C CYS A 931 3.84 0.37 -12.21
N ASP A 932 3.23 -0.72 -12.69
CA ASP A 932 3.84 -2.05 -12.71
C ASP A 932 5.01 -2.17 -13.71
N PHE A 933 5.17 -1.18 -14.59
CA PHE A 933 6.12 -1.19 -15.71
C PHE A 933 7.01 0.07 -15.68
N PRO A 934 8.25 -0.02 -16.21
CA PRO A 934 9.13 1.14 -16.27
C PRO A 934 8.57 2.18 -17.25
N LEU A 935 8.39 3.40 -16.76
CA LEU A 935 7.86 4.54 -17.52
C LEU A 935 8.92 5.62 -17.71
N LEU A 936 8.80 6.37 -18.81
CA LEU A 936 9.47 7.64 -19.03
C LEU A 936 8.47 8.77 -18.90
N VAL A 937 8.90 9.82 -18.20
CA VAL A 937 8.14 11.04 -17.95
C VAL A 937 9.04 12.20 -18.29
N ASP A 938 8.80 12.82 -19.43
CA ASP A 938 9.59 13.93 -19.94
C ASP A 938 8.72 15.20 -19.92
N GLU A 939 9.20 16.30 -19.32
CA GLU A 939 8.51 17.60 -19.46
C GLU A 939 8.66 18.08 -20.91
N LEU A 940 7.58 18.56 -21.51
CA LEU A 940 7.66 19.16 -22.84
C LEU A 940 8.57 20.41 -22.76
N PRO A 941 9.56 20.56 -23.66
CA PRO A 941 10.51 21.67 -23.61
C PRO A 941 9.82 23.04 -23.55
N LYS A 942 10.19 23.84 -22.56
CA LYS A 942 9.82 25.26 -22.44
C LYS A 942 11.07 26.08 -22.73
N GLY A 943 11.03 26.95 -23.73
CA GLY A 943 12.03 28.03 -23.83
C GLY A 943 13.30 27.78 -24.65
N ALA A 944 13.37 26.81 -25.55
CA ALA A 944 14.37 26.85 -26.64
C ALA A 944 13.69 27.35 -27.92
N GLY A 945 13.32 28.63 -27.98
CA GLY A 945 12.92 29.36 -29.19
C GLY A 945 11.85 28.75 -30.11
N ALA A 946 11.02 27.79 -29.67
CA ALA A 946 10.24 27.02 -30.63
C ALA A 946 8.73 27.00 -30.50
N VAL A 947 8.08 27.27 -29.37
CA VAL A 947 6.61 27.49 -29.33
C VAL A 947 6.25 28.44 -28.19
N GLN A 948 5.46 29.48 -28.46
CA GLN A 948 4.76 30.29 -27.45
C GLN A 948 3.28 30.34 -27.81
N SER A 949 2.42 30.24 -26.79
CA SER A 949 0.98 30.28 -26.97
C SER A 949 0.35 31.30 -26.02
N VAL A 950 -0.41 32.22 -26.58
CA VAL A 950 -1.09 33.28 -25.83
C VAL A 950 -2.60 33.13 -26.01
N PRO A 951 -3.37 33.03 -24.93
CA PRO A 951 -4.83 33.03 -25.01
C PRO A 951 -5.33 34.41 -25.45
N GLY A 952 -6.44 34.43 -26.20
CA GLY A 952 -7.12 35.66 -26.62
C GLY A 952 -8.63 35.47 -26.65
N GLU A 953 -9.36 36.56 -26.82
CA GLU A 953 -10.81 36.57 -26.84
C GLU A 953 -11.35 37.57 -27.85
N TRP A 954 -12.38 37.16 -28.60
CA TRP A 954 -13.21 38.10 -29.36
C TRP A 954 -14.34 38.58 -28.46
N THR A 955 -14.17 39.77 -27.90
CA THR A 955 -15.18 40.43 -27.05
C THR A 955 -16.16 41.26 -27.89
N ALA A 956 -17.17 41.85 -27.24
CA ALA A 956 -18.12 42.73 -27.93
C ALA A 956 -17.42 43.95 -28.58
N SER A 957 -16.35 44.46 -27.97
CA SER A 957 -15.54 45.57 -28.50
C SER A 957 -14.44 45.12 -29.47
N GLN A 958 -14.10 43.82 -29.49
CA GLN A 958 -12.98 43.28 -30.28
C GLN A 958 -13.40 42.19 -31.28
N SER A 959 -14.65 42.20 -31.74
CA SER A 959 -15.17 41.24 -32.73
C SER A 959 -15.57 41.94 -34.04
N GLY A 960 -14.61 42.60 -34.67
CA GLY A 960 -14.82 43.44 -35.85
C GLY A 960 -15.05 42.71 -37.18
N GLY A 961 -14.97 41.37 -37.18
CA GLY A 961 -15.14 40.57 -38.40
C GLY A 961 -13.92 40.62 -39.33
N CYS A 962 -14.06 40.13 -40.56
CA CYS A 962 -13.01 40.19 -41.58
C CYS A 962 -12.92 41.58 -42.23
N HIS A 963 -11.91 41.78 -43.06
CA HIS A 963 -11.62 43.04 -43.77
C HIS A 963 -12.77 43.64 -44.59
N LEU A 964 -13.83 42.86 -44.87
CA LEU A 964 -15.05 43.33 -45.53
C LEU A 964 -15.92 44.21 -44.62
N HIS A 965 -15.63 44.24 -43.32
CA HIS A 965 -16.34 45.03 -42.32
C HIS A 965 -15.46 46.19 -41.86
N PRO A 966 -15.99 47.40 -41.66
CA PRO A 966 -15.21 48.58 -41.30
C PRO A 966 -14.48 48.43 -39.94
N ASP A 967 -15.06 47.65 -39.04
CA ASP A 967 -14.58 47.48 -37.67
C ASP A 967 -13.49 46.41 -37.52
N TRP A 968 -13.04 45.75 -38.59
CA TRP A 968 -12.07 44.65 -38.55
C TRP A 968 -10.74 44.99 -37.84
N ARG A 969 -10.38 46.27 -37.76
CA ARG A 969 -9.17 46.75 -37.07
C ARG A 969 -9.31 46.78 -35.54
N GLN A 970 -10.53 46.60 -35.03
CA GLN A 970 -10.84 46.48 -33.61
C GLN A 970 -10.60 45.05 -33.10
N ASN A 971 -10.38 44.07 -33.99
CA ASN A 971 -9.99 42.72 -33.57
C ASN A 971 -8.71 42.72 -32.73
N PRO A 972 -8.50 41.69 -31.88
CA PRO A 972 -7.34 41.62 -30.99
C PRO A 972 -6.03 41.63 -31.77
N LYS A 973 -4.99 42.24 -31.19
CA LYS A 973 -3.67 42.37 -31.81
C LYS A 973 -2.63 41.66 -30.95
N PHE A 974 -1.77 40.90 -31.62
CA PHE A 974 -0.64 40.23 -31.00
C PHE A 974 0.65 40.66 -31.68
N TYR A 975 1.66 41.00 -30.88
CA TYR A 975 2.93 41.49 -31.34
C TYR A 975 3.96 40.38 -31.28
N LEU A 976 4.47 40.00 -32.45
CA LEU A 976 5.51 39.01 -32.62
C LEU A 976 6.84 39.70 -32.92
N GLN A 977 7.79 39.61 -32.00
CA GLN A 977 9.14 40.14 -32.16
C GLN A 977 10.13 38.98 -32.21
N MET A 978 10.81 38.83 -33.34
CA MET A 978 11.85 37.81 -33.50
C MET A 978 13.15 38.30 -32.83
N GLN A 979 13.79 37.43 -32.05
CA GLN A 979 15.06 37.68 -31.37
C GLN A 979 16.16 36.92 -32.12
N GLY A 980 16.79 37.58 -33.09
CA GLY A 980 17.81 36.97 -33.93
C GLY A 980 18.26 37.90 -35.06
N VAL A 981 19.14 37.42 -35.92
CA VAL A 981 19.64 38.16 -37.09
C VAL A 981 19.36 37.47 -38.43
N ARG A 982 18.85 36.23 -38.39
CA ARG A 982 18.54 35.45 -39.59
C ARG A 982 17.03 35.42 -39.86
N PRO A 983 16.61 35.34 -41.13
CA PRO A 983 15.25 34.94 -41.48
C PRO A 983 14.95 33.53 -40.96
N THR A 984 13.81 33.36 -40.31
CA THR A 984 13.46 32.12 -39.62
C THR A 984 12.11 31.59 -40.10
N LYS A 985 11.97 30.26 -40.18
CA LYS A 985 10.68 29.62 -40.52
C LYS A 985 9.74 29.75 -39.33
N VAL A 986 8.53 30.25 -39.59
CA VAL A 986 7.54 30.52 -38.54
C VAL A 986 6.24 29.82 -38.89
N ARG A 987 5.66 29.14 -37.91
CA ARG A 987 4.32 28.58 -37.99
C ARG A 987 3.42 29.24 -36.97
N ILE A 988 2.48 30.04 -37.45
CA ILE A 988 1.46 30.68 -36.61
C ILE A 988 0.20 29.82 -36.69
N THR A 989 -0.43 29.50 -35.57
CA THR A 989 -1.65 28.69 -35.50
C THR A 989 -2.66 29.34 -34.58
N LEU A 990 -3.82 29.69 -35.12
CA LEU A 990 -4.97 30.15 -34.37
C LEU A 990 -5.89 28.97 -34.10
N THR A 991 -6.20 28.70 -32.83
CA THR A 991 -7.04 27.57 -32.41
C THR A 991 -8.17 28.04 -31.50
N ARG A 992 -9.34 27.41 -31.59
CA ARG A 992 -10.49 27.64 -30.69
C ARG A 992 -11.12 26.32 -30.25
N SER A 993 -11.95 26.37 -29.23
CA SER A 993 -12.68 25.22 -28.71
C SER A 993 -13.57 24.53 -29.76
N GLU A 994 -13.39 23.23 -29.98
CA GLU A 994 -14.38 22.44 -30.73
C GLU A 994 -15.67 22.26 -29.92
N LEU A 995 -15.57 22.16 -28.59
CA LEU A 995 -16.72 21.96 -27.71
C LEU A 995 -17.71 23.13 -27.82
N GLU A 996 -17.19 24.36 -27.82
CA GLU A 996 -18.00 25.58 -27.93
C GLU A 996 -18.46 25.84 -29.38
N TRP A 997 -17.56 25.69 -30.35
CA TRP A 997 -17.80 26.20 -31.70
C TRP A 997 -18.40 25.19 -32.68
N LYS A 998 -18.39 23.89 -32.39
CA LYS A 998 -18.89 22.87 -33.34
C LYS A 998 -20.34 23.09 -33.76
N SER A 999 -21.23 23.31 -32.79
CA SER A 999 -22.64 23.60 -33.09
C SER A 999 -22.82 24.96 -33.80
N ARG A 1000 -22.01 25.96 -33.46
CA ARG A 1000 -22.06 27.29 -34.09
C ARG A 1000 -21.64 27.22 -35.56
N CYS A 1001 -20.55 26.49 -35.86
CA CYS A 1001 -20.07 26.26 -37.22
C CYS A 1001 -21.05 25.44 -38.07
N GLN A 1002 -21.80 24.53 -37.46
CA GLN A 1002 -22.85 23.78 -38.16
C GLN A 1002 -24.06 24.64 -38.49
N ARG A 1003 -24.43 25.57 -37.60
CA ARG A 1003 -25.57 26.49 -37.81
C ARG A 1003 -25.25 27.60 -38.79
N ASP A 1004 -24.04 28.14 -38.73
CA ASP A 1004 -23.56 29.19 -39.60
C ASP A 1004 -22.08 28.96 -39.93
N SER A 1005 -21.84 28.22 -41.00
CA SER A 1005 -20.47 27.88 -41.40
C SER A 1005 -19.68 29.09 -41.89
N VAL A 1006 -20.34 30.08 -42.51
CA VAL A 1006 -19.66 31.21 -43.15
C VAL A 1006 -19.35 32.30 -42.13
N GLY A 1007 -20.33 32.75 -41.34
CA GLY A 1007 -20.12 33.82 -40.37
C GLY A 1007 -19.17 33.41 -39.24
N THR A 1008 -19.08 32.12 -38.94
CA THR A 1008 -18.17 31.60 -37.89
C THR A 1008 -16.80 31.16 -38.40
N MET A 1009 -16.45 31.37 -39.68
CA MET A 1009 -15.10 31.06 -40.15
C MET A 1009 -14.05 31.87 -39.37
N ILE A 1010 -12.88 31.27 -39.13
CA ILE A 1010 -11.75 31.92 -38.46
C ILE A 1010 -10.58 32.06 -39.41
N GLY A 1011 -9.85 33.15 -39.24
CA GLY A 1011 -8.61 33.46 -39.94
C GLY A 1011 -7.77 34.42 -39.10
N PHE A 1012 -6.56 34.70 -39.55
CA PHE A 1012 -5.79 35.81 -38.99
C PHE A 1012 -5.05 36.55 -40.09
N TYR A 1013 -4.79 37.82 -39.82
CA TYR A 1013 -3.94 38.68 -40.63
C TYR A 1013 -2.53 38.75 -40.03
N LEU A 1014 -1.52 38.94 -40.86
CA LEU A 1014 -0.14 39.19 -40.45
C LEU A 1014 0.42 40.41 -41.18
N PHE A 1015 0.89 41.38 -40.42
CA PHE A 1015 1.47 42.63 -40.94
C PHE A 1015 2.86 42.88 -40.33
N ARG A 1016 3.70 43.66 -41.02
CA ARG A 1016 4.92 44.23 -40.42
C ARG A 1016 4.53 45.37 -39.47
N GLY A 1017 5.15 45.41 -38.29
CA GLY A 1017 4.99 46.52 -37.34
C GLY A 1017 5.76 47.76 -37.77
N GLY A 1018 5.46 48.91 -37.13
CA GLY A 1018 6.17 50.17 -37.33
C GLY A 1018 5.62 51.15 -38.38
N SER A 1019 4.67 50.75 -39.25
CA SER A 1019 4.10 51.63 -40.29
C SER A 1019 2.87 52.43 -39.84
N GLY A 1020 2.24 52.08 -38.71
CA GLY A 1020 0.97 52.64 -38.24
C GLY A 1020 -0.25 52.38 -39.16
N LYS A 1021 -0.03 51.79 -40.35
CA LYS A 1021 -1.05 51.50 -41.36
C LYS A 1021 -1.03 50.01 -41.70
N PHE A 1022 -2.12 49.31 -41.42
CA PHE A 1022 -2.36 47.92 -41.83
C PHE A 1022 -2.89 47.89 -43.27
N VAL A 1023 -2.00 47.68 -44.24
CA VAL A 1023 -2.31 47.72 -45.69
C VAL A 1023 -2.25 46.31 -46.26
N ARG A 1024 -3.32 45.86 -46.94
CA ARG A 1024 -3.35 44.56 -47.61
C ARG A 1024 -2.82 44.68 -49.04
N PRO A 1025 -2.28 43.59 -49.61
CA PRO A 1025 -1.92 43.56 -51.03
C PRO A 1025 -3.14 43.88 -51.91
N GLY A 1026 -3.09 45.00 -52.64
CA GLY A 1026 -4.14 45.43 -53.56
C GLY A 1026 -5.03 46.59 -53.08
N ASP A 1027 -4.88 47.07 -51.83
CA ASP A 1027 -5.51 48.32 -51.39
C ASP A 1027 -4.77 49.51 -52.05
N SER A 1028 -5.48 50.37 -52.80
CA SER A 1028 -4.87 51.50 -53.52
C SER A 1028 -4.38 52.59 -52.57
N GLU A 1029 -3.08 52.89 -52.58
CA GLU A 1029 -2.51 54.02 -51.84
C GLU A 1029 -2.91 55.36 -52.49
N SER A 1030 -3.81 56.10 -51.85
CA SER A 1030 -3.97 57.53 -52.11
C SER A 1030 -2.96 58.32 -51.29
N GLY A 1031 -1.74 58.52 -51.84
CA GLY A 1031 -0.81 59.53 -51.32
C GLY A 1031 0.67 59.18 -51.38
N ASP A 1032 1.31 59.72 -52.41
CA ASP A 1032 2.72 60.13 -52.54
C ASP A 1032 3.66 59.87 -51.33
N SER A 1033 4.44 58.78 -51.40
CA SER A 1033 5.85 58.74 -50.97
C SER A 1033 6.51 57.44 -51.47
N GLY A 1034 7.65 57.55 -52.16
CA GLY A 1034 8.34 56.46 -52.87
C GLY A 1034 8.99 55.36 -52.02
N SER A 1035 8.29 54.82 -51.02
CA SER A 1035 8.69 53.61 -50.28
C SER A 1035 7.95 52.40 -50.84
N ALA A 1036 8.67 51.40 -51.36
CA ALA A 1036 8.06 50.15 -51.83
C ALA A 1036 7.17 49.52 -50.74
N PRO A 1037 6.00 48.97 -51.09
CA PRO A 1037 5.05 48.47 -50.10
C PRO A 1037 5.65 47.27 -49.37
N ASN A 1038 5.66 47.37 -48.04
CA ASN A 1038 6.43 46.52 -47.15
C ASN A 1038 5.70 45.18 -46.86
N HIS A 1039 5.28 44.47 -47.90
CA HIS A 1039 4.50 43.23 -47.79
C HIS A 1039 5.35 42.03 -47.36
N ILE A 1040 4.73 41.09 -46.64
CA ILE A 1040 5.31 39.78 -46.35
C ILE A 1040 5.20 38.95 -47.64
N VAL A 1041 6.27 38.28 -48.04
CA VAL A 1041 6.33 37.54 -49.31
C VAL A 1041 6.54 36.06 -49.03
N ILE A 1042 5.68 35.22 -49.61
CA ILE A 1042 5.80 33.75 -49.56
C ILE A 1042 5.87 33.27 -51.00
N ASN A 1043 6.93 32.52 -51.35
CA ASN A 1043 7.13 31.98 -52.70
C ASN A 1043 6.98 33.04 -53.82
N GLY A 1044 7.51 34.24 -53.59
CA GLY A 1044 7.48 35.35 -54.56
C GLY A 1044 6.14 36.09 -54.66
N ARG A 1045 5.14 35.78 -53.82
CA ARG A 1045 3.83 36.47 -53.81
C ARG A 1045 3.60 37.21 -52.48
N PRO A 1046 3.05 38.44 -52.51
CA PRO A 1046 2.58 39.11 -51.30
C PRO A 1046 1.53 38.27 -50.56
N TRP A 1047 1.66 38.17 -49.25
CA TRP A 1047 0.78 37.43 -48.36
C TRP A 1047 0.54 38.23 -47.07
N SER A 1048 -0.70 38.28 -46.60
CA SER A 1048 -1.05 39.01 -45.37
C SER A 1048 -2.15 38.36 -44.55
N GLU A 1049 -2.74 37.26 -45.02
CA GLU A 1049 -3.89 36.62 -44.35
C GLU A 1049 -3.97 35.12 -44.64
N THR A 1050 -4.46 34.36 -43.68
CA THR A 1050 -4.88 32.98 -43.91
C THR A 1050 -6.22 32.92 -44.62
N ASP A 1051 -6.52 31.78 -45.24
CA ASP A 1051 -7.89 31.45 -45.61
C ASP A 1051 -8.78 31.46 -44.36
N PHE A 1052 -9.97 32.07 -44.47
CA PHE A 1052 -10.98 31.97 -43.43
C PHE A 1052 -11.69 30.62 -43.57
N VAL A 1053 -11.60 29.79 -42.53
CA VAL A 1053 -12.10 28.41 -42.55
C VAL A 1053 -13.11 28.14 -41.44
N PRO A 1054 -14.16 27.32 -41.68
CA PRO A 1054 -15.15 26.92 -40.67
C PRO A 1054 -14.62 25.80 -39.76
N LEU A 1055 -13.33 25.87 -39.41
CA LEU A 1055 -12.63 24.87 -38.63
C LEU A 1055 -12.33 25.40 -37.22
N HIS A 1056 -11.70 24.55 -36.41
CA HIS A 1056 -11.30 24.88 -35.04
C HIS A 1056 -9.83 25.25 -34.92
N ALA A 1057 -9.07 25.14 -36.02
CA ALA A 1057 -7.70 25.59 -36.12
C ALA A 1057 -7.40 26.06 -37.55
N VAL A 1058 -6.57 27.10 -37.68
CA VAL A 1058 -6.00 27.56 -38.95
C VAL A 1058 -4.53 27.91 -38.73
N SER A 1059 -3.65 27.51 -39.65
CA SER A 1059 -2.22 27.78 -39.56
C SER A 1059 -1.74 28.66 -40.72
N SER A 1060 -0.64 29.38 -40.51
CA SER A 1060 0.10 30.00 -41.59
C SER A 1060 0.60 28.95 -42.59
N PRO A 1061 0.92 29.35 -43.83
CA PRO A 1061 1.58 28.49 -44.79
C PRO A 1061 2.86 27.87 -44.21
N PRO A 1062 3.20 26.62 -44.59
CA PRO A 1062 4.38 25.94 -44.06
C PRO A 1062 5.69 26.65 -44.42
N ASP A 1063 5.72 27.47 -45.47
CA ASP A 1063 6.91 28.15 -45.96
C ASP A 1063 6.99 29.62 -45.53
N LEU A 1064 6.21 30.02 -44.51
CA LEU A 1064 6.30 31.35 -43.93
C LEU A 1064 7.68 31.56 -43.29
N VAL A 1065 8.41 32.55 -43.79
CA VAL A 1065 9.72 32.97 -43.24
C VAL A 1065 9.64 34.43 -42.83
N LEU A 1066 9.99 34.72 -41.57
CA LEU A 1066 9.98 36.07 -41.01
C LEU A 1066 11.41 36.54 -40.71
N SER A 1067 11.70 37.81 -40.97
CA SER A 1067 13.01 38.43 -40.74
C SER A 1067 13.01 39.20 -39.43
N ALA A 1068 14.02 38.94 -38.60
CA ALA A 1068 14.24 39.65 -37.36
C ALA A 1068 14.71 41.11 -37.54
N ALA A 1069 15.15 41.49 -38.75
CA ALA A 1069 15.54 42.87 -39.07
C ALA A 1069 14.35 43.85 -39.27
N THR A 1070 13.11 43.37 -39.14
CA THR A 1070 11.91 44.20 -39.30
C THR A 1070 11.76 45.15 -38.11
N LYS A 1071 12.01 46.46 -38.32
CA LYS A 1071 11.80 47.50 -37.30
C LYS A 1071 10.34 47.51 -36.86
N GLY A 1072 10.08 47.32 -35.56
CA GLY A 1072 8.73 47.28 -34.98
C GLY A 1072 8.05 45.89 -34.98
N GLY A 1073 8.73 44.84 -35.42
CA GLY A 1073 8.24 43.46 -35.31
C GLY A 1073 7.14 43.12 -36.31
N TYR A 1074 6.25 42.21 -35.92
CA TYR A 1074 5.08 41.76 -36.69
C TYR A 1074 3.81 41.86 -35.84
N VAL A 1075 2.68 42.13 -36.48
CA VAL A 1075 1.36 42.19 -35.83
C VAL A 1075 0.47 41.11 -36.41
N ILE A 1076 -0.04 40.24 -35.54
CA ILE A 1076 -1.02 39.20 -35.86
C ILE A 1076 -2.39 39.70 -35.41
N ILE A 1077 -3.38 39.64 -36.29
CA ILE A 1077 -4.76 40.06 -35.99
C ILE A 1077 -5.70 38.87 -36.22
N PRO A 1078 -6.03 38.09 -35.18
CA PRO A 1078 -7.02 37.02 -35.25
C PRO A 1078 -8.42 37.58 -35.47
N ALA A 1079 -9.19 37.01 -36.38
CA ALA A 1079 -10.53 37.50 -36.70
C ALA A 1079 -11.51 36.36 -36.98
N THR A 1080 -12.78 36.63 -36.69
CA THR A 1080 -13.92 35.89 -37.25
C THR A 1080 -14.32 36.49 -38.59
N TYR A 1081 -15.05 35.75 -39.42
CA TYR A 1081 -15.47 36.26 -40.72
C TYR A 1081 -16.54 37.34 -40.59
N GLU A 1082 -17.61 37.08 -39.84
CA GLU A 1082 -18.61 38.09 -39.48
C GLU A 1082 -18.26 38.78 -38.15
N PRO A 1083 -18.66 40.06 -37.98
CA PRO A 1083 -18.54 40.78 -36.72
C PRO A 1083 -19.51 40.24 -35.65
N GLY A 1084 -19.24 40.55 -34.39
CA GLY A 1084 -20.10 40.16 -33.25
C GLY A 1084 -20.04 38.68 -32.87
N ARG A 1085 -19.11 37.91 -33.45
CA ARG A 1085 -18.92 36.49 -33.13
C ARG A 1085 -17.97 36.33 -31.94
N LEU A 1086 -18.56 36.23 -30.76
CA LEU A 1086 -17.82 36.20 -29.49
C LEU A 1086 -17.26 34.81 -29.17
N GLY A 1087 -16.07 34.77 -28.57
CA GLY A 1087 -15.52 33.57 -27.94
C GLY A 1087 -14.01 33.57 -27.81
N LYS A 1088 -13.49 32.56 -27.13
CA LYS A 1088 -12.07 32.44 -26.76
C LYS A 1088 -11.27 31.69 -27.82
N PHE A 1089 -9.99 32.03 -27.93
CA PHE A 1089 -9.03 31.36 -28.81
C PHE A 1089 -7.63 31.30 -28.17
N VAL A 1090 -6.75 30.52 -28.78
CA VAL A 1090 -5.32 30.46 -28.45
C VAL A 1090 -4.55 30.72 -29.73
N LEU A 1091 -3.66 31.69 -29.70
CA LEU A 1091 -2.70 31.96 -30.75
C LEU A 1091 -1.37 31.35 -30.38
N SER A 1092 -0.89 30.42 -31.20
CA SER A 1092 0.39 29.74 -31.02
C SER A 1092 1.35 30.11 -32.14
N VAL A 1093 2.57 30.51 -31.78
CA VAL A 1093 3.66 30.73 -32.74
C VAL A 1093 4.71 29.68 -32.48
N GLN A 1094 5.13 28.98 -33.53
CA GLN A 1094 6.22 28.02 -33.51
C GLN A 1094 7.36 28.50 -34.40
N CYS A 1095 8.60 28.44 -33.91
CA CYS A 1095 9.80 28.96 -34.56
C CYS A 1095 11.00 28.05 -34.27
N ASP A 1096 12.17 28.30 -34.84
CA ASP A 1096 13.44 27.67 -34.46
C ASP A 1096 14.46 28.69 -33.93
N THR A 1097 14.05 29.95 -33.80
CA THR A 1097 14.81 31.03 -33.14
C THR A 1097 13.97 31.66 -32.05
N GLU A 1098 14.63 32.22 -31.03
CA GLU A 1098 13.96 32.96 -29.96
C GLU A 1098 13.07 34.09 -30.51
N PHE A 1099 11.93 34.28 -29.85
CA PHE A 1099 10.98 35.33 -30.17
C PHE A 1099 10.15 35.66 -28.93
N SER A 1100 9.49 36.81 -28.93
CA SER A 1100 8.48 37.17 -27.95
C SER A 1100 7.14 37.42 -28.64
N LEU A 1101 6.08 36.82 -28.08
CA LEU A 1101 4.71 37.01 -28.50
C LEU A 1101 3.93 37.64 -27.33
N THR A 1102 3.44 38.85 -27.52
CA THR A 1102 2.63 39.57 -26.53
C THR A 1102 1.26 39.92 -27.10
N CYS A 1103 0.24 40.01 -26.25
CA CYS A 1103 -1.07 40.53 -26.62
C CYS A 1103 -1.13 42.01 -26.24
N ASP A 1104 -1.86 42.82 -27.01
CA ASP A 1104 -2.27 44.16 -26.59
C ASP A 1104 -3.16 44.01 -25.35
N THR A 1105 -2.67 44.47 -24.19
CA THR A 1105 -3.51 44.70 -23.01
C THR A 1105 -3.94 46.16 -23.09
N GLU A 1106 -5.25 46.40 -23.11
CA GLU A 1106 -5.86 47.74 -23.18
C GLU A 1106 -5.12 48.82 -22.38
#